data_AF-A0A8J6T1I8-F1
#
_entry.id   AF-A0A8J6T1I8-F1
#
_cell.length_a   1.000
_cell.length_b   1.000
_cell.length_c   1.000
_cell.angle_alpha   90.00
_cell.angle_beta   90.00
_cell.angle_gamma   90.00
#
_symmetry.space_group_name_H-M   'P 1'
#
loop_
_entity.id
_entity.type
_entity.pdbx_description
1 polymer ?
#
loop_
_entity_poly.entity_id
_entity_poly.type
_entity_poly.pdbx_seq_one_letter_code
_entity_poly.pdbx_strand_id
1 'polypeptide(L)'
;PQKADQDARAAQIARFTVLLDSLDNDIKGVTPEVAANNLVSGGGRYVAFNLQALGRLYEDQDAQFKDIRKNYKNLEDAIGQYGKYNELIDAAKEKNIAQTAINALTVKRDDALQKLKIYLVSSTFVPADGSNLSYSQKIRNFLETFAWQDRATDRAVMLGKLNDEINTIKSTQYDFTKLEKGNGVHEFRRKMRWFSMEAFALHGLVTLKPMSSSCPVPSYADVLSDPIATNRYAVLPATSYEPNPVSVTPCLYIEVAKLINDIGLIKSDIELEDNSKPDKEVSDLVAPADQKSVQKILDGVLKSNVFGLLQAEISRGLPILVTAPDAGLQKDWSLPKAQLAFYAKNKVHEVVINSPQFRKLAAEDPVGGVCGDNVIGKQYDWFHFEEMVIDGVTFKDIGAKKKSWCGSESKTKPSMNIDLAKYTPDNKKLAMDAFGTDTLILNNSKQDESYIRQCFAYRLYEAAGIPSALCNFMHVTVNGRDMGVYINLQPMEKAYLHSKFGPYIGNSYEPSFKDLQNENIKYYADNLTTYKVPADKSLNDLQGLIDVLHTDPLKYKKLSAMVDIPYFINYWAMEIILADWDAFTWNNNNTYLYFPPAGKMRLLPWGKDQILSIQQDERMKPRYYVNNLLARRLFDVPEINAQLMARINLLLYWYYDEEAFSRAIMEDSEVVRPYLAAEERAAYPSVIKTFLTNMRIRREQLHYNTPNPAPARPAPVVYPVMDAAPGTLQAPDAGPMPIAHNDPTPVPGNPTAPVGLPDPLPETPGVRNPKHTPAAITMGGRVMDGDGKTGTVQDINGNTTRIVFDAKGDTQDRKIEEMGVGVKCDSGVCVGDHVIDSNERIGDVKEVYNNGLVKMKITVTGESAVRASTTLGVATDCDTGVCQGKRGIDGERTGKITDVFDNGKARITHESTGNSYVRSTSKIGAAHRCVENICEDDKVRDSDQNRRSKIIEVFDSGVVTIKHEVLGKELHVRTFKELGLTIGCQLKVDCPVRD
;
A
#
# COMPACT_ATOMS: atom_id res chain seq x y z
N PRO A 1 -22.56 -10.37 18.45
CA PRO A 1 -21.87 -9.75 19.62
C PRO A 1 -21.19 -10.81 20.51
N GLN A 2 -21.89 -11.45 21.46
CA GLN A 2 -21.27 -12.32 22.48
C GLN A 2 -20.36 -13.44 21.94
N LYS A 3 -20.72 -14.09 20.82
CA LYS A 3 -19.88 -15.12 20.20
C LYS A 3 -18.57 -14.57 19.62
N ALA A 4 -18.61 -13.37 19.03
CA ALA A 4 -17.42 -12.71 18.50
C ALA A 4 -16.48 -12.21 19.62
N ASP A 5 -17.02 -11.83 20.79
CA ASP A 5 -16.22 -11.54 22.00
C ASP A 5 -15.55 -12.80 22.56
N GLN A 6 -16.24 -13.95 22.55
CA GLN A 6 -15.66 -15.23 22.96
C GLN A 6 -14.53 -15.66 22.01
N ASP A 7 -14.74 -15.54 20.70
CA ASP A 7 -13.73 -15.85 19.69
C ASP A 7 -12.53 -14.87 19.74
N ALA A 8 -12.77 -13.59 20.09
CA ALA A 8 -11.72 -12.59 20.32
C ALA A 8 -10.80 -12.95 21.49
N ARG A 9 -11.40 -13.23 22.66
CA ARG A 9 -10.71 -13.65 23.88
C ARG A 9 -9.92 -14.93 23.69
N ALA A 10 -10.43 -15.88 22.90
CA ALA A 10 -9.73 -17.12 22.58
C ALA A 10 -8.38 -16.85 21.86
N ALA A 11 -8.36 -15.95 20.88
CA ALA A 11 -7.14 -15.63 20.12
C ALA A 11 -6.05 -14.96 20.97
N GLN A 12 -6.44 -14.05 21.87
CA GLN A 12 -5.52 -13.33 22.74
C GLN A 12 -4.89 -14.26 23.79
N ILE A 13 -5.70 -15.11 24.42
CA ILE A 13 -5.24 -16.13 25.38
C ILE A 13 -4.34 -17.16 24.68
N ALA A 14 -4.70 -17.60 23.46
CA ALA A 14 -3.95 -18.61 22.71
C ALA A 14 -2.48 -18.23 22.46
N ARG A 15 -2.18 -16.93 22.24
CA ARG A 15 -0.80 -16.42 22.07
C ARG A 15 0.10 -16.84 23.23
N PHE A 16 -0.42 -16.77 24.45
CA PHE A 16 0.31 -17.19 25.65
C PHE A 16 0.23 -18.69 25.86
N THR A 17 -0.96 -19.31 25.80
CA THR A 17 -1.13 -20.70 26.24
C THR A 17 -0.33 -21.69 25.42
N VAL A 18 -0.18 -21.49 24.10
CA VAL A 18 0.65 -22.37 23.24
C VAL A 18 2.12 -22.35 23.66
N LEU A 19 2.64 -21.19 24.06
CA LEU A 19 4.01 -21.08 24.58
C LEU A 19 4.13 -21.65 25.99
N LEU A 20 3.11 -21.48 26.85
CA LEU A 20 3.07 -22.09 28.17
C LEU A 20 3.00 -23.63 28.09
N ASP A 21 2.24 -24.19 27.14
CA ASP A 21 2.16 -25.64 26.88
C ASP A 21 3.52 -26.18 26.44
N SER A 22 4.20 -25.48 25.53
CA SER A 22 5.56 -25.83 25.10
C SER A 22 6.57 -25.79 26.24
N LEU A 23 6.46 -24.83 27.16
CA LEU A 23 7.34 -24.73 28.33
C LEU A 23 7.04 -25.80 29.37
N ASP A 24 5.76 -26.05 29.63
CA ASP A 24 5.30 -27.04 30.62
C ASP A 24 5.78 -28.46 30.26
N ASN A 25 5.95 -28.79 28.97
CA ASN A 25 6.55 -30.05 28.53
C ASN A 25 8.00 -30.25 29.03
N ASP A 26 8.80 -29.19 29.15
CA ASP A 26 10.19 -29.27 29.61
C ASP A 26 10.30 -29.37 31.14
N ILE A 27 9.35 -28.78 31.89
CA ILE A 27 9.49 -28.53 33.33
C ILE A 27 8.51 -29.28 34.24
N LYS A 28 7.39 -29.80 33.71
CA LYS A 28 6.31 -30.37 34.53
C LYS A 28 6.62 -31.79 34.98
N GLY A 29 6.48 -32.05 36.29
CA GLY A 29 6.64 -33.39 36.87
C GLY A 29 8.07 -33.93 36.92
N VAL A 30 9.07 -33.10 36.60
CA VAL A 30 10.50 -33.47 36.63
C VAL A 30 11.26 -32.70 37.71
N THR A 31 12.47 -33.15 38.04
CA THR A 31 13.34 -32.44 38.99
C THR A 31 13.87 -31.14 38.39
N PRO A 32 14.25 -30.12 39.21
CA PRO A 32 14.79 -28.87 38.68
C PRO A 32 16.03 -29.02 37.79
N GLU A 33 16.80 -30.11 37.96
CA GLU A 33 17.98 -30.41 37.15
C GLU A 33 17.60 -31.02 35.78
N VAL A 34 16.63 -31.93 35.76
CA VAL A 34 16.08 -32.44 34.49
C VAL A 34 15.38 -31.32 33.72
N ALA A 35 14.59 -30.46 34.41
CA ALA A 35 14.00 -29.26 33.82
C ALA A 35 15.06 -28.32 33.21
N ALA A 36 16.16 -28.05 33.93
CA ALA A 36 17.25 -27.22 33.41
C ALA A 36 17.91 -27.79 32.14
N ASN A 37 18.08 -29.11 32.06
CA ASN A 37 18.61 -29.80 30.89
C ASN A 37 17.63 -29.80 29.71
N ASN A 38 16.34 -30.07 29.98
CA ASN A 38 15.27 -30.03 28.98
C ASN A 38 15.15 -28.62 28.38
N LEU A 39 15.12 -27.56 29.20
CA LEU A 39 15.01 -26.17 28.73
C LEU A 39 16.17 -25.70 27.83
N VAL A 40 17.36 -26.29 27.97
CA VAL A 40 18.50 -26.04 27.07
C VAL A 40 18.39 -26.84 25.77
N SER A 41 18.03 -28.12 25.85
CA SER A 41 18.03 -29.04 24.70
C SER A 41 16.74 -28.99 23.84
N GLY A 42 15.58 -28.79 24.47
CA GLY A 42 14.26 -28.68 23.85
C GLY A 42 13.91 -27.28 23.33
N GLY A 43 14.80 -26.30 23.49
CA GLY A 43 14.59 -24.93 23.00
C GLY A 43 13.78 -24.03 23.95
N GLY A 44 13.57 -24.43 25.21
CA GLY A 44 12.89 -23.63 26.24
C GLY A 44 13.39 -22.19 26.39
N ARG A 45 14.67 -21.91 26.07
CA ARG A 45 15.20 -20.52 25.96
C ARG A 45 14.40 -19.65 24.97
N TYR A 46 14.06 -20.19 23.80
CA TYR A 46 13.28 -19.50 22.77
C TYR A 46 11.83 -19.30 23.21
N VAL A 47 11.25 -20.29 23.90
CA VAL A 47 9.90 -20.20 24.47
C VAL A 47 9.84 -19.10 25.54
N ALA A 48 10.81 -19.06 26.46
CA ALA A 48 10.94 -18.02 27.47
C ALA A 48 11.10 -16.61 26.85
N PHE A 49 11.90 -16.46 25.78
CA PHE A 49 12.02 -15.19 25.07
C PHE A 49 10.68 -14.74 24.47
N ASN A 50 9.91 -15.63 23.84
CA ASN A 50 8.59 -15.28 23.28
C ASN A 50 7.57 -14.90 24.37
N LEU A 51 7.59 -15.56 25.53
CA LEU A 51 6.76 -15.19 26.69
C LEU A 51 7.19 -13.84 27.30
N GLN A 52 8.50 -13.53 27.29
CA GLN A 52 9.00 -12.19 27.63
C GLN A 52 8.53 -11.14 26.61
N ALA A 53 8.51 -11.46 25.32
CA ALA A 53 8.04 -10.58 24.25
C ALA A 53 6.55 -10.25 24.40
N LEU A 54 5.70 -11.25 24.65
CA LEU A 54 4.28 -11.02 25.00
C LEU A 54 4.13 -10.17 26.27
N GLY A 55 4.92 -10.44 27.31
CA GLY A 55 4.95 -9.60 28.51
C GLY A 55 5.23 -8.12 28.18
N ARG A 56 6.19 -7.84 27.29
CA ARG A 56 6.51 -6.48 26.81
C ARG A 56 5.40 -5.88 25.95
N LEU A 57 4.78 -6.65 25.06
CA LEU A 57 3.68 -6.19 24.20
C LEU A 57 2.46 -5.76 25.03
N TYR A 58 2.22 -6.40 26.18
CA TYR A 58 1.07 -6.12 27.04
C TYR A 58 1.37 -5.32 28.33
N GLU A 59 2.61 -4.89 28.59
CA GLU A 59 2.99 -4.29 29.89
C GLU A 59 2.30 -2.95 30.23
N ASP A 60 1.77 -2.24 29.24
CA ASP A 60 0.99 -1.00 29.43
C ASP A 60 -0.47 -1.27 29.83
N GLN A 61 -0.95 -2.51 29.69
CA GLN A 61 -2.34 -2.90 29.94
C GLN A 61 -2.56 -3.37 31.38
N ASP A 62 -1.59 -4.08 31.97
CA ASP A 62 -1.62 -4.52 33.37
C ASP A 62 -0.19 -4.75 33.92
N ALA A 63 0.01 -4.45 35.20
CA ALA A 63 1.28 -4.68 35.90
C ALA A 63 1.70 -6.16 35.91
N GLN A 64 0.77 -7.12 35.86
CA GLN A 64 1.09 -8.55 35.78
C GLN A 64 1.81 -8.91 34.48
N PHE A 65 1.56 -8.23 33.36
CA PHE A 65 2.32 -8.45 32.12
C PHE A 65 3.78 -8.00 32.25
N LYS A 66 4.06 -6.98 33.08
CA LYS A 66 5.41 -6.55 33.43
C LYS A 66 6.13 -7.58 34.32
N ASP A 67 5.42 -8.24 35.23
CA ASP A 67 5.96 -9.35 36.03
C ASP A 67 6.19 -10.61 35.17
N ILE A 68 5.30 -10.92 34.22
CA ILE A 68 5.51 -11.93 33.17
C ILE A 68 6.79 -11.63 32.40
N ARG A 69 6.94 -10.40 31.85
CA ARG A 69 8.14 -9.95 31.14
C ARG A 69 9.41 -10.16 31.99
N LYS A 70 9.39 -9.73 33.25
CA LYS A 70 10.53 -9.82 34.17
C LYS A 70 10.91 -11.26 34.48
N ASN A 71 9.94 -12.10 34.83
CA ASN A 71 10.19 -13.49 35.25
C ASN A 71 10.65 -14.36 34.08
N TYR A 72 10.14 -14.13 32.87
CA TYR A 72 10.62 -14.80 31.66
C TYR A 72 11.95 -14.28 31.14
N LYS A 73 12.25 -12.97 31.28
CA LYS A 73 13.60 -12.46 31.00
C LYS A 73 14.65 -13.18 31.86
N ASN A 74 14.42 -13.21 33.17
CA ASN A 74 15.36 -13.86 34.11
C ASN A 74 15.50 -15.37 33.81
N LEU A 75 14.43 -16.03 33.34
CA LEU A 75 14.49 -17.42 32.89
C LEU A 75 15.33 -17.57 31.61
N GLU A 76 15.11 -16.71 30.60
CA GLU A 76 15.89 -16.68 29.35
C GLU A 76 17.37 -16.41 29.60
N ASP A 77 17.70 -15.44 30.46
CA ASP A 77 19.06 -15.13 30.89
C ASP A 77 19.74 -16.36 31.52
N ALA A 78 19.04 -17.03 32.45
CA ALA A 78 19.58 -18.18 33.20
C ALA A 78 19.78 -19.43 32.32
N ILE A 79 18.80 -19.76 31.47
CA ILE A 79 18.96 -20.84 30.47
C ILE A 79 20.10 -20.48 29.50
N GLY A 80 20.15 -19.22 29.06
CA GLY A 80 21.19 -18.72 28.16
C GLY A 80 22.59 -18.79 28.74
N GLN A 81 22.76 -18.50 30.04
CA GLN A 81 24.04 -18.60 30.72
C GLN A 81 24.50 -20.05 30.88
N TYR A 82 23.61 -20.97 31.25
CA TYR A 82 23.93 -22.39 31.35
C TYR A 82 24.28 -22.99 29.97
N GLY A 83 23.47 -22.72 28.95
CA GLY A 83 23.72 -23.14 27.56
C GLY A 83 25.03 -22.60 26.98
N LYS A 84 25.35 -21.31 27.19
CA LYS A 84 26.61 -20.70 26.73
C LYS A 84 27.84 -21.45 27.22
N TYR A 85 27.86 -21.95 28.45
CA TYR A 85 29.01 -22.70 28.95
C TYR A 85 29.11 -24.11 28.38
N ASN A 86 27.99 -24.76 28.01
CA ASN A 86 28.03 -26.02 27.26
C ASN A 86 28.67 -25.80 25.87
N GLU A 87 28.18 -24.81 25.11
CA GLU A 87 28.72 -24.43 23.80
C GLU A 87 30.22 -24.10 23.85
N LEU A 88 30.65 -23.31 24.84
CA LEU A 88 32.07 -22.96 25.02
C LEU A 88 32.95 -24.16 25.40
N ILE A 89 32.43 -25.11 26.20
CA ILE A 89 33.16 -26.33 26.56
C ILE A 89 33.36 -27.21 25.33
N ASP A 90 32.34 -27.36 24.48
CA ASP A 90 32.42 -28.20 23.29
C ASP A 90 33.32 -27.57 22.22
N ALA A 91 33.18 -26.27 21.95
CA ALA A 91 34.11 -25.54 21.08
C ALA A 91 35.57 -25.56 21.58
N ALA A 92 35.79 -25.56 22.90
CA ALA A 92 37.12 -25.70 23.50
C ALA A 92 37.72 -27.10 23.30
N LYS A 93 36.91 -28.17 23.35
CA LYS A 93 37.35 -29.53 23.01
C LYS A 93 37.72 -29.63 21.53
N GLU A 94 36.84 -29.17 20.64
CA GLU A 94 37.05 -29.20 19.18
C GLU A 94 38.33 -28.46 18.77
N LYS A 95 38.61 -27.32 19.40
CA LYS A 95 39.83 -26.51 19.16
C LYS A 95 41.06 -26.98 19.94
N ASN A 96 41.00 -28.15 20.61
CA ASN A 96 42.08 -28.73 21.42
C ASN A 96 42.67 -27.75 22.46
N ILE A 97 41.82 -26.93 23.07
CA ILE A 97 42.21 -25.98 24.13
C ILE A 97 42.61 -26.76 25.39
N ALA A 98 43.58 -26.25 26.15
CA ALA A 98 44.14 -26.93 27.32
C ALA A 98 43.07 -27.35 28.35
N GLN A 99 43.21 -28.57 28.89
CA GLN A 99 42.26 -29.16 29.84
C GLN A 99 42.02 -28.29 31.10
N THR A 100 43.00 -27.50 31.52
CA THR A 100 42.86 -26.53 32.63
C THR A 100 41.80 -25.46 32.35
N ALA A 101 41.72 -24.96 31.10
CA ALA A 101 40.69 -24.02 30.69
C ALA A 101 39.31 -24.69 30.55
N ILE A 102 39.26 -25.93 30.04
CA ILE A 102 38.03 -26.74 29.98
C ILE A 102 37.47 -26.97 31.40
N ASN A 103 38.32 -27.28 32.37
CA ASN A 103 37.93 -27.43 33.77
C ASN A 103 37.40 -26.11 34.35
N ALA A 104 38.03 -24.97 34.05
CA ALA A 104 37.56 -23.65 34.49
C ALA A 104 36.20 -23.27 33.87
N LEU A 105 35.94 -23.63 32.62
CA LEU A 105 34.62 -23.49 31.98
C LEU A 105 33.58 -24.42 32.62
N THR A 106 33.98 -25.64 32.99
CA THR A 106 33.12 -26.63 33.66
C THR A 106 32.61 -26.12 35.02
N VAL A 107 33.49 -25.49 35.83
CA VAL A 107 33.07 -24.85 37.10
C VAL A 107 32.05 -23.73 36.86
N LYS A 108 32.23 -22.91 35.81
CA LYS A 108 31.28 -21.84 35.45
C LYS A 108 29.93 -22.39 34.97
N ARG A 109 29.95 -23.49 34.21
CA ARG A 109 28.75 -24.24 33.80
C ARG A 109 27.96 -24.72 35.02
N ASP A 110 28.63 -25.33 35.99
CA ASP A 110 27.96 -25.96 37.14
C ASP A 110 27.37 -24.92 38.11
N ASP A 111 28.04 -23.77 38.28
CA ASP A 111 27.49 -22.59 38.95
C ASP A 111 26.24 -22.04 38.22
N ALA A 112 26.27 -21.94 36.89
CA ALA A 112 25.11 -21.51 36.09
C ALA A 112 23.93 -22.50 36.19
N LEU A 113 24.20 -23.81 36.15
CA LEU A 113 23.19 -24.85 36.38
C LEU A 113 22.55 -24.72 37.76
N GLN A 114 23.36 -24.52 38.80
CA GLN A 114 22.85 -24.38 40.17
C GLN A 114 22.00 -23.11 40.34
N LYS A 115 22.40 -21.99 39.71
CA LYS A 115 21.60 -20.76 39.67
C LYS A 115 20.26 -20.95 38.97
N LEU A 116 20.25 -21.63 37.81
CA LEU A 116 19.02 -21.97 37.09
C LEU A 116 18.10 -22.87 37.93
N LYS A 117 18.64 -23.92 38.56
CA LYS A 117 17.88 -24.80 39.48
C LYS A 117 17.23 -24.03 40.63
N ILE A 118 17.96 -23.12 41.27
CA ILE A 118 17.44 -22.25 42.34
C ILE A 118 16.33 -21.33 41.79
N TYR A 119 16.53 -20.74 40.62
CA TYR A 119 15.56 -19.83 40.00
C TYR A 119 14.25 -20.53 39.61
N LEU A 120 14.33 -21.74 39.04
CA LEU A 120 13.16 -22.56 38.68
C LEU A 120 12.26 -22.84 39.90
N VAL A 121 12.86 -23.11 41.05
CA VAL A 121 12.10 -23.37 42.30
C VAL A 121 11.61 -22.09 42.94
N SER A 122 12.48 -21.08 43.14
CA SER A 122 12.12 -19.82 43.81
C SER A 122 11.06 -19.01 43.07
N SER A 123 11.04 -19.08 41.74
CA SER A 123 10.01 -18.44 40.90
C SER A 123 8.80 -19.34 40.61
N THR A 124 8.72 -20.53 41.23
CA THR A 124 7.62 -21.49 41.12
C THR A 124 7.36 -22.04 39.70
N PHE A 125 8.37 -22.04 38.82
CA PHE A 125 8.30 -22.78 37.55
C PHE A 125 8.27 -24.30 37.80
N VAL A 126 9.12 -24.78 38.71
CA VAL A 126 9.12 -26.16 39.22
C VAL A 126 8.75 -26.10 40.71
N PRO A 127 7.50 -26.44 41.10
CA PRO A 127 7.06 -26.37 42.50
C PRO A 127 7.85 -27.30 43.43
N ALA A 128 8.32 -26.78 44.56
CA ALA A 128 9.14 -27.52 45.53
C ALA A 128 8.40 -28.67 46.22
N ASP A 129 7.07 -28.60 46.27
CA ASP A 129 6.14 -29.51 46.94
C ASP A 129 5.46 -30.49 45.98
N GLY A 130 5.74 -30.40 44.67
CA GLY A 130 5.04 -31.18 43.64
C GLY A 130 3.58 -30.75 43.41
N SER A 131 3.16 -29.58 43.88
CA SER A 131 1.81 -29.05 43.64
C SER A 131 1.56 -28.73 42.17
N ASN A 132 0.28 -28.72 41.76
CA ASN A 132 -0.12 -28.43 40.37
C ASN A 132 -0.05 -26.93 39.99
N LEU A 133 0.20 -26.01 40.93
CA LEU A 133 0.04 -24.57 40.71
C LEU A 133 1.37 -23.88 40.32
N SER A 134 1.95 -24.33 39.20
CA SER A 134 3.16 -23.74 38.61
C SER A 134 2.95 -22.26 38.22
N TYR A 135 4.03 -21.54 37.97
CA TYR A 135 3.98 -20.17 37.45
C TYR A 135 3.20 -20.09 36.12
N SER A 136 3.33 -21.09 35.24
CA SER A 136 2.51 -21.23 34.03
C SER A 136 1.01 -21.28 34.36
N GLN A 137 0.60 -22.05 35.38
CA GLN A 137 -0.81 -22.12 35.79
C GLN A 137 -1.30 -20.81 36.41
N LYS A 138 -0.47 -20.09 37.18
CA LYS A 138 -0.81 -18.74 37.68
C LYS A 138 -1.10 -17.79 36.54
N ILE A 139 -0.31 -17.83 35.46
CA ILE A 139 -0.55 -17.02 34.26
C ILE A 139 -1.85 -17.43 33.56
N ARG A 140 -2.14 -18.72 33.36
CA ARG A 140 -3.40 -19.17 32.76
C ARG A 140 -4.62 -18.60 33.52
N ASN A 141 -4.61 -18.71 34.86
CA ASN A 141 -5.67 -18.17 35.71
C ASN A 141 -5.81 -16.63 35.58
N PHE A 142 -4.71 -15.90 35.43
CA PHE A 142 -4.72 -14.45 35.16
C PHE A 142 -5.30 -14.15 33.78
N LEU A 143 -4.83 -14.80 32.71
CA LEU A 143 -5.30 -14.58 31.34
C LEU A 143 -6.79 -14.92 31.16
N GLU A 144 -7.29 -15.92 31.89
CA GLU A 144 -8.72 -16.24 31.94
C GLU A 144 -9.55 -15.16 32.63
N THR A 145 -9.02 -14.50 33.66
CA THR A 145 -9.75 -13.48 34.44
C THR A 145 -9.52 -12.04 33.97
N PHE A 146 -8.51 -11.81 33.13
CA PHE A 146 -8.14 -10.50 32.58
C PHE A 146 -9.24 -9.92 31.68
N ALA A 147 -9.48 -8.62 31.83
CA ALA A 147 -10.44 -7.85 31.04
C ALA A 147 -9.84 -7.46 29.67
N TRP A 148 -9.82 -8.43 28.75
CA TRP A 148 -9.31 -8.22 27.39
C TRP A 148 -10.06 -7.09 26.65
N GLN A 149 -9.29 -6.32 25.87
CA GLN A 149 -9.85 -5.42 24.85
C GLN A 149 -10.52 -6.22 23.73
N ASP A 150 -11.42 -5.60 22.98
CA ASP A 150 -11.94 -6.23 21.76
C ASP A 150 -10.80 -6.53 20.77
N ARG A 151 -11.00 -7.54 19.91
CA ARG A 151 -9.94 -8.03 19.02
C ARG A 151 -9.49 -7.00 17.98
N ALA A 152 -10.31 -6.03 17.57
CA ALA A 152 -9.88 -5.00 16.63
C ALA A 152 -8.95 -4.00 17.33
N THR A 153 -9.30 -3.56 18.54
CA THR A 153 -8.45 -2.68 19.36
C THR A 153 -7.14 -3.37 19.75
N ASP A 154 -7.17 -4.60 20.25
CA ASP A 154 -5.96 -5.38 20.55
C ASP A 154 -5.04 -5.49 19.33
N ARG A 155 -5.58 -5.88 18.18
CA ARG A 155 -4.83 -5.97 16.92
C ARG A 155 -4.22 -4.63 16.51
N ALA A 156 -4.93 -3.51 16.69
CA ALA A 156 -4.41 -2.18 16.42
C ALA A 156 -3.18 -1.88 17.28
N VAL A 157 -3.27 -2.13 18.59
CA VAL A 157 -2.17 -1.89 19.53
C VAL A 157 -0.97 -2.79 19.22
N MET A 158 -1.19 -4.09 19.00
CA MET A 158 -0.10 -5.03 18.74
C MET A 158 0.65 -4.73 17.44
N LEU A 159 -0.05 -4.45 16.34
CA LEU A 159 0.58 -4.10 15.06
C LEU A 159 1.20 -2.69 15.09
N GLY A 160 0.65 -1.78 15.91
CA GLY A 160 1.26 -0.48 16.21
C GLY A 160 2.62 -0.65 16.87
N LYS A 161 2.71 -1.49 17.91
CA LYS A 161 3.99 -1.79 18.59
C LYS A 161 5.03 -2.40 17.66
N LEU A 162 4.65 -3.31 16.75
CA LEU A 162 5.58 -3.83 15.73
C LEU A 162 6.11 -2.71 14.80
N ASN A 163 5.27 -1.75 14.41
CA ASN A 163 5.68 -0.59 13.64
C ASN A 163 6.61 0.33 14.46
N ASP A 164 6.41 0.45 15.76
CA ASP A 164 7.24 1.27 16.66
C ASP A 164 8.63 0.67 16.88
N GLU A 165 8.77 -0.67 16.93
CA GLU A 165 10.10 -1.30 16.90
C GLU A 165 10.83 -0.98 15.58
N ILE A 166 10.15 -1.04 14.42
CA ILE A 166 10.73 -0.64 13.13
C ILE A 166 11.16 0.84 13.14
N ASN A 167 10.32 1.73 13.66
CA ASN A 167 10.64 3.16 13.79
C ASN A 167 11.85 3.38 14.73
N THR A 168 11.92 2.65 15.83
CA THR A 168 13.02 2.70 16.79
C THR A 168 14.33 2.24 16.16
N ILE A 169 14.31 1.19 15.33
CA ILE A 169 15.50 0.74 14.58
C ILE A 169 16.03 1.86 13.66
N LYS A 170 15.12 2.55 12.94
CA LYS A 170 15.44 3.62 11.98
C LYS A 170 15.89 4.95 12.62
N SER A 171 15.35 5.28 13.79
CA SER A 171 15.59 6.59 14.46
C SER A 171 16.74 6.58 15.46
N THR A 172 17.15 5.40 15.95
CA THR A 172 18.27 5.28 16.90
C THR A 172 19.59 5.66 16.23
N GLN A 173 20.33 6.59 16.83
CA GLN A 173 21.75 6.77 16.52
C GLN A 173 22.57 5.71 17.24
N TYR A 174 23.34 4.94 16.47
CA TYR A 174 24.19 3.86 16.96
C TYR A 174 25.66 4.31 17.09
N ASP A 175 26.34 3.82 18.12
CA ASP A 175 27.78 3.99 18.32
C ASP A 175 28.46 2.63 18.18
N PHE A 176 28.78 2.25 16.94
CA PHE A 176 29.43 0.97 16.67
C PHE A 176 30.86 0.88 17.20
N THR A 177 31.43 1.93 17.81
CA THR A 177 32.68 1.79 18.57
C THR A 177 32.49 0.94 19.83
N LYS A 178 31.25 0.70 20.27
CA LYS A 178 30.88 -0.10 21.45
C LYS A 178 30.31 -1.45 21.07
N LEU A 179 30.74 -2.49 21.78
CA LEU A 179 30.21 -3.84 21.62
C LEU A 179 28.92 -4.01 22.42
N GLU A 180 28.95 -3.73 23.73
CA GLU A 180 27.90 -4.03 24.69
C GLU A 180 27.27 -2.76 25.31
N LYS A 181 28.02 -1.68 25.51
CA LYS A 181 27.49 -0.46 26.16
C LYS A 181 26.76 0.46 25.18
N GLY A 182 25.73 1.14 25.69
CA GLY A 182 24.97 2.14 24.94
C GLY A 182 24.27 1.57 23.69
N ASN A 183 24.17 2.39 22.64
CA ASN A 183 23.61 1.97 21.35
C ASN A 183 24.67 1.27 20.48
N GLY A 184 25.43 0.34 21.06
CA GLY A 184 26.49 -0.42 20.39
C GLY A 184 25.98 -1.52 19.46
N VAL A 185 26.92 -2.34 18.97
CA VAL A 185 26.65 -3.48 18.07
C VAL A 185 25.62 -4.46 18.67
N HIS A 186 25.70 -4.73 19.98
CA HIS A 186 24.71 -5.56 20.67
C HIS A 186 23.30 -4.94 20.58
N GLU A 187 23.16 -3.65 20.90
CA GLU A 187 21.84 -3.01 20.98
C GLU A 187 21.20 -2.86 19.60
N PHE A 188 21.97 -2.58 18.54
CA PHE A 188 21.46 -2.62 17.16
C PHE A 188 20.87 -4.01 16.81
N ARG A 189 21.64 -5.08 17.04
CA ARG A 189 21.15 -6.45 16.84
C ARG A 189 19.97 -6.80 17.76
N ARG A 190 19.91 -6.22 18.96
CA ARG A 190 18.82 -6.45 19.91
C ARG A 190 17.52 -5.79 19.44
N LYS A 191 17.55 -4.54 18.98
CA LYS A 191 16.39 -3.85 18.38
C LYS A 191 15.86 -4.61 17.16
N MET A 192 16.75 -5.05 16.27
CA MET A 192 16.40 -5.93 15.13
C MET A 192 15.66 -7.20 15.56
N ARG A 193 16.17 -7.90 16.58
CA ARG A 193 15.55 -9.13 17.10
C ARG A 193 14.15 -8.90 17.70
N TRP A 194 13.93 -7.78 18.39
CA TRP A 194 12.64 -7.53 19.04
C TRP A 194 11.48 -7.56 18.05
N PHE A 195 11.65 -6.92 16.90
CA PHE A 195 10.67 -6.97 15.83
C PHE A 195 10.28 -8.42 15.42
N SER A 196 11.25 -9.27 15.07
CA SER A 196 10.98 -10.66 14.65
C SER A 196 10.41 -11.53 15.78
N MET A 197 10.88 -11.32 17.01
CA MET A 197 10.41 -12.08 18.18
C MET A 197 8.98 -11.70 18.57
N GLU A 198 8.65 -10.41 18.55
CA GLU A 198 7.29 -9.93 18.85
C GLU A 198 6.30 -10.36 17.76
N ALA A 199 6.69 -10.29 16.48
CA ALA A 199 5.87 -10.77 15.37
C ALA A 199 5.57 -12.29 15.47
N PHE A 200 6.56 -13.10 15.88
CA PHE A 200 6.36 -14.53 16.13
C PHE A 200 5.46 -14.77 17.36
N ALA A 201 5.74 -14.09 18.47
CA ALA A 201 5.05 -14.29 19.75
C ALA A 201 3.56 -13.92 19.71
N LEU A 202 3.16 -13.04 18.77
CA LEU A 202 1.75 -12.74 18.46
C LEU A 202 1.00 -13.90 17.76
N HIS A 203 1.65 -15.06 17.61
CA HIS A 203 1.07 -16.37 17.28
C HIS A 203 0.10 -16.36 16.09
N GLY A 204 0.63 -15.91 14.95
CA GLY A 204 -0.09 -15.89 13.67
C GLY A 204 -0.97 -14.66 13.46
N LEU A 205 -0.90 -13.64 14.33
CA LEU A 205 -1.41 -12.31 13.98
C LEU A 205 -0.69 -11.75 12.73
N VAL A 206 0.61 -12.03 12.62
CA VAL A 206 1.42 -11.81 11.42
C VAL A 206 1.85 -13.18 10.90
N THR A 207 1.73 -13.39 9.59
CA THR A 207 2.08 -14.63 8.90
C THR A 207 2.95 -14.35 7.68
N LEU A 208 3.62 -15.37 7.15
CA LEU A 208 4.26 -15.27 5.84
C LEU A 208 3.22 -15.51 4.72
N LYS A 209 3.32 -14.75 3.62
CA LYS A 209 2.74 -15.16 2.34
C LYS A 209 3.42 -16.44 1.83
N PRO A 210 2.88 -17.16 0.82
CA PRO A 210 3.57 -18.30 0.21
C PRO A 210 5.01 -17.96 -0.19
N MET A 211 5.96 -18.89 0.01
CA MET A 211 7.39 -18.70 -0.33
C MET A 211 7.64 -18.39 -1.81
N SER A 212 6.67 -18.72 -2.69
CA SER A 212 6.66 -18.37 -4.11
C SER A 212 6.25 -16.92 -4.41
N SER A 213 5.98 -16.09 -3.41
CA SER A 213 5.57 -14.69 -3.60
C SER A 213 6.71 -13.86 -4.22
N SER A 214 6.37 -13.02 -5.20
CA SER A 214 7.33 -12.11 -5.84
C SER A 214 7.99 -11.18 -4.80
N CYS A 215 9.32 -11.05 -4.88
CA CYS A 215 10.05 -10.20 -3.95
C CYS A 215 10.04 -8.73 -4.41
N PRO A 216 9.58 -7.75 -3.58
CA PRO A 216 9.53 -6.34 -3.95
C PRO A 216 10.90 -5.68 -4.14
N VAL A 217 11.95 -6.30 -3.61
CA VAL A 217 13.35 -5.88 -3.76
C VAL A 217 14.10 -7.05 -4.42
N PRO A 218 14.37 -7.02 -5.74
CA PRO A 218 14.87 -8.18 -6.47
C PRO A 218 16.18 -8.78 -5.92
N SER A 219 17.05 -7.98 -5.29
CA SER A 219 18.28 -8.46 -4.64
C SER A 219 18.05 -9.34 -3.40
N TYR A 220 16.81 -9.47 -2.93
CA TYR A 220 16.42 -10.35 -1.82
C TYR A 220 15.68 -11.60 -2.31
N ALA A 221 15.56 -11.85 -3.62
CA ALA A 221 14.96 -13.09 -4.11
C ALA A 221 15.73 -14.33 -3.62
N ASP A 222 17.06 -14.25 -3.59
CA ASP A 222 17.94 -15.37 -3.24
C ASP A 222 17.86 -15.77 -1.76
N VAL A 223 17.42 -14.88 -0.84
CA VAL A 223 17.29 -15.24 0.59
C VAL A 223 16.14 -16.24 0.84
N LEU A 224 15.28 -16.48 -0.16
CA LEU A 224 14.22 -17.49 -0.09
C LEU A 224 14.74 -18.93 -0.17
N SER A 225 15.92 -19.14 -0.77
CA SER A 225 16.59 -20.45 -0.90
C SER A 225 17.85 -20.59 -0.03
N ASP A 226 18.30 -19.51 0.60
CA ASP A 226 19.35 -19.51 1.61
C ASP A 226 18.88 -20.27 2.88
N PRO A 227 19.74 -21.10 3.52
CA PRO A 227 19.42 -21.79 4.78
C PRO A 227 18.81 -20.90 5.88
N ILE A 228 19.11 -19.59 5.88
CA ILE A 228 18.53 -18.60 6.79
C ILE A 228 17.00 -18.54 6.74
N ALA A 229 16.35 -18.92 5.64
CA ALA A 229 14.89 -18.98 5.53
C ALA A 229 14.24 -19.93 6.57
N THR A 230 15.01 -20.89 7.10
CA THR A 230 14.56 -21.82 8.16
C THR A 230 14.96 -21.39 9.57
N ASN A 231 15.64 -20.24 9.72
CA ASN A 231 16.10 -19.74 11.01
C ASN A 231 14.93 -19.31 11.90
N ARG A 232 15.09 -19.41 13.23
CA ARG A 232 14.08 -19.03 14.23
C ARG A 232 13.61 -17.56 14.19
N TYR A 233 14.34 -16.66 13.52
CA TYR A 233 13.92 -15.27 13.28
C TYR A 233 13.23 -15.06 11.91
N ALA A 234 13.34 -16.04 11.00
CA ALA A 234 12.82 -16.02 9.62
C ALA A 234 11.42 -16.64 9.50
N VAL A 235 11.03 -17.48 10.46
CA VAL A 235 9.73 -18.17 10.49
C VAL A 235 8.67 -17.38 11.26
N LEU A 236 7.39 -17.60 10.89
CA LEU A 236 6.21 -17.14 11.63
C LEU A 236 5.22 -18.31 11.75
N PRO A 237 4.51 -18.45 12.88
CA PRO A 237 3.56 -19.54 13.07
C PRO A 237 2.25 -19.28 12.29
N ALA A 238 1.68 -20.34 11.72
CA ALA A 238 0.30 -20.35 11.27
C ALA A 238 -0.66 -20.39 12.49
N THR A 239 -1.91 -19.95 12.32
CA THR A 239 -2.91 -19.96 13.40
C THR A 239 -4.31 -20.25 12.87
N SER A 240 -5.12 -20.91 13.70
CA SER A 240 -6.56 -21.11 13.51
C SER A 240 -7.42 -20.05 14.23
N TYR A 241 -6.82 -19.22 15.08
CA TYR A 241 -7.55 -18.29 15.96
C TYR A 241 -7.59 -16.84 15.45
N GLU A 242 -6.70 -16.47 14.53
CA GLU A 242 -6.77 -15.18 13.81
C GLU A 242 -7.32 -15.42 12.38
N PRO A 243 -8.64 -15.29 12.14
CA PRO A 243 -9.20 -15.52 10.81
C PRO A 243 -8.77 -14.53 9.70
N ASN A 244 -8.05 -13.44 10.02
CA ASN A 244 -7.59 -12.44 9.05
C ASN A 244 -6.12 -12.02 9.29
N PRO A 245 -5.14 -12.94 9.23
CA PRO A 245 -3.77 -12.66 9.63
C PRO A 245 -3.07 -11.68 8.66
N VAL A 246 -2.07 -10.95 9.16
CA VAL A 246 -1.29 -9.99 8.37
C VAL A 246 -0.19 -10.73 7.61
N SER A 247 -0.43 -11.03 6.34
CA SER A 247 0.54 -11.76 5.53
C SER A 247 1.63 -10.84 4.95
N VAL A 248 2.85 -10.95 5.46
CA VAL A 248 4.05 -10.22 5.01
C VAL A 248 4.86 -11.04 3.99
N THR A 249 5.62 -10.36 3.14
CA THR A 249 6.36 -10.99 2.03
C THR A 249 7.63 -11.67 2.55
N PRO A 250 7.82 -12.98 2.28
CA PRO A 250 8.90 -13.75 2.89
C PRO A 250 10.29 -13.14 2.71
N CYS A 251 10.68 -12.71 1.51
CA CYS A 251 12.02 -12.19 1.29
C CYS A 251 12.35 -10.95 2.15
N LEU A 252 11.37 -10.08 2.43
CA LEU A 252 11.57 -8.90 3.27
C LEU A 252 11.77 -9.29 4.74
N TYR A 253 11.00 -10.27 5.21
CA TYR A 253 11.07 -10.77 6.59
C TYR A 253 12.32 -11.62 6.83
N ILE A 254 12.67 -12.46 5.85
CA ILE A 254 13.87 -13.32 5.88
C ILE A 254 15.15 -12.49 5.75
N GLU A 255 15.15 -11.39 4.99
CA GLU A 255 16.28 -10.45 4.99
C GLU A 255 16.49 -9.85 6.38
N VAL A 256 15.43 -9.45 7.12
CA VAL A 256 15.57 -9.01 8.52
C VAL A 256 16.19 -10.10 9.40
N ALA A 257 15.80 -11.36 9.23
CA ALA A 257 16.39 -12.51 9.92
C ALA A 257 17.87 -12.73 9.56
N LYS A 258 18.25 -12.53 8.28
CA LYS A 258 19.63 -12.60 7.80
C LYS A 258 20.50 -11.52 8.43
N LEU A 259 20.01 -10.29 8.49
CA LEU A 259 20.72 -9.17 9.12
C LEU A 259 20.96 -9.41 10.63
N ILE A 260 19.97 -9.99 11.33
CA ILE A 260 20.10 -10.44 12.73
C ILE A 260 21.20 -11.50 12.88
N ASN A 261 21.34 -12.40 11.92
CA ASN A 261 22.34 -13.46 11.90
C ASN A 261 23.74 -12.90 11.61
N ASP A 262 23.89 -12.10 10.56
CA ASP A 262 25.18 -11.54 10.11
C ASP A 262 25.83 -10.66 11.20
N ILE A 263 25.06 -9.78 11.85
CA ILE A 263 25.55 -9.00 13.01
C ILE A 263 25.85 -9.92 14.21
N GLY A 264 25.16 -11.06 14.31
CA GLY A 264 25.39 -12.07 15.34
C GLY A 264 26.73 -12.79 15.19
N LEU A 265 27.13 -13.10 13.96
CA LEU A 265 28.44 -13.68 13.65
C LEU A 265 29.57 -12.70 14.01
N ILE A 266 29.50 -11.47 13.50
CA ILE A 266 30.48 -10.40 13.81
C ILE A 266 30.65 -10.24 15.34
N LYS A 267 29.54 -10.17 16.08
CA LYS A 267 29.57 -10.07 17.55
C LYS A 267 30.26 -11.28 18.20
N SER A 268 30.01 -12.48 17.70
CA SER A 268 30.54 -13.73 18.26
C SER A 268 32.05 -13.85 18.04
N ASP A 269 32.54 -13.40 16.88
CA ASP A 269 33.97 -13.37 16.56
C ASP A 269 34.72 -12.40 17.48
N ILE A 270 34.17 -11.20 17.71
CA ILE A 270 34.71 -10.22 18.68
C ILE A 270 34.71 -10.80 20.10
N GLU A 271 33.58 -11.38 20.56
CA GLU A 271 33.50 -12.03 21.88
C GLU A 271 34.55 -13.15 22.03
N LEU A 272 34.82 -13.94 20.98
CA LEU A 272 35.83 -14.99 21.02
C LEU A 272 37.25 -14.43 21.10
N GLU A 273 37.56 -13.35 20.39
CA GLU A 273 38.90 -12.72 20.43
C GLU A 273 39.19 -12.07 21.80
N ASP A 274 38.19 -11.51 22.47
CA ASP A 274 38.34 -10.92 23.80
C ASP A 274 38.39 -11.98 24.91
N ASN A 275 37.54 -13.01 24.86
CA ASN A 275 37.49 -14.04 25.92
C ASN A 275 38.57 -15.13 25.80
N SER A 276 39.39 -15.14 24.73
CA SER A 276 40.48 -16.11 24.53
C SER A 276 41.85 -15.67 25.07
N LYS A 277 41.96 -14.44 25.60
CA LYS A 277 43.21 -13.88 26.14
C LYS A 277 43.20 -13.95 27.67
N PRO A 278 44.13 -14.69 28.33
CA PRO A 278 44.06 -14.97 29.77
C PRO A 278 44.11 -13.73 30.69
N ASP A 279 44.80 -12.68 30.26
CA ASP A 279 45.27 -11.59 31.15
C ASP A 279 44.74 -10.19 30.78
N LYS A 280 43.61 -10.09 30.04
CA LYS A 280 42.99 -8.79 29.69
C LYS A 280 41.60 -8.62 30.29
N GLU A 281 41.32 -7.41 30.77
CA GLU A 281 39.94 -6.98 31.00
C GLU A 281 39.17 -7.03 29.68
N VAL A 282 37.91 -7.48 29.73
CA VAL A 282 37.03 -7.56 28.55
C VAL A 282 36.85 -6.16 27.97
N SER A 283 37.33 -5.96 26.75
CA SER A 283 37.16 -4.71 26.02
C SER A 283 35.71 -4.53 25.61
N ASP A 284 35.22 -3.30 25.70
CA ASP A 284 33.95 -2.89 25.10
C ASP A 284 34.18 -2.16 23.76
N LEU A 285 35.44 -2.03 23.31
CA LEU A 285 35.81 -1.38 22.06
C LEU A 285 35.81 -2.37 20.90
N VAL A 286 35.10 -2.01 19.83
CA VAL A 286 35.04 -2.76 18.55
C VAL A 286 36.17 -2.31 17.62
N ALA A 287 36.81 -3.23 16.89
CA ALA A 287 37.88 -2.87 15.96
C ALA A 287 37.34 -2.12 14.72
N PRO A 288 38.11 -1.19 14.10
CA PRO A 288 37.62 -0.37 12.97
C PRO A 288 37.13 -1.15 11.74
N ALA A 289 37.62 -2.37 11.53
CA ALA A 289 37.16 -3.24 10.46
C ALA A 289 35.71 -3.71 10.69
N ASP A 290 35.39 -4.12 11.92
CA ASP A 290 34.06 -4.60 12.30
C ASP A 290 33.06 -3.46 12.43
N GLN A 291 33.49 -2.30 12.94
CA GLN A 291 32.71 -1.05 12.90
C GLN A 291 32.22 -0.76 11.47
N LYS A 292 33.13 -0.83 10.49
CA LYS A 292 32.83 -0.59 9.07
C LYS A 292 31.91 -1.67 8.48
N SER A 293 32.07 -2.92 8.91
CA SER A 293 31.20 -4.03 8.50
C SER A 293 29.77 -3.86 9.00
N VAL A 294 29.57 -3.53 10.28
CA VAL A 294 28.24 -3.29 10.86
C VAL A 294 27.61 -2.01 10.30
N GLN A 295 28.39 -0.94 10.08
CA GLN A 295 27.91 0.28 9.44
C GLN A 295 27.43 0.01 8.00
N LYS A 296 28.18 -0.76 7.21
CA LYS A 296 27.78 -1.16 5.85
C LYS A 296 26.46 -1.94 5.83
N ILE A 297 26.22 -2.77 6.85
CA ILE A 297 24.94 -3.46 7.03
C ILE A 297 23.81 -2.43 7.27
N LEU A 298 23.96 -1.53 8.23
CA LEU A 298 22.97 -0.47 8.50
C LEU A 298 22.67 0.39 7.25
N ASP A 299 23.71 0.86 6.55
CA ASP A 299 23.59 1.69 5.35
C ASP A 299 22.84 0.96 4.22
N GLY A 300 23.16 -0.33 3.99
CA GLY A 300 22.51 -1.14 2.96
C GLY A 300 21.02 -1.35 3.22
N VAL A 301 20.66 -1.54 4.49
CA VAL A 301 19.28 -1.77 4.96
C VAL A 301 18.43 -0.51 4.90
N LEU A 302 19.00 0.63 5.28
CA LEU A 302 18.34 1.94 5.13
C LEU A 302 18.16 2.30 3.65
N LYS A 303 19.15 1.99 2.81
CA LYS A 303 19.10 2.24 1.35
C LYS A 303 18.09 1.35 0.62
N SER A 304 17.92 0.08 1.03
CA SER A 304 16.96 -0.84 0.40
C SER A 304 15.51 -0.58 0.81
N ASN A 305 15.29 0.22 1.85
CA ASN A 305 13.98 0.51 2.43
C ASN A 305 13.20 -0.76 2.87
N VAL A 306 13.89 -1.86 3.18
CA VAL A 306 13.25 -3.12 3.64
C VAL A 306 12.30 -2.88 4.82
N PHE A 307 12.68 -2.00 5.75
CA PHE A 307 11.84 -1.60 6.87
C PHE A 307 10.59 -0.81 6.46
N GLY A 308 10.69 0.12 5.52
CA GLY A 308 9.52 0.88 5.06
C GLY A 308 8.54 0.01 4.29
N LEU A 309 9.05 -0.95 3.51
CA LEU A 309 8.23 -1.96 2.84
C LEU A 309 7.51 -2.87 3.85
N LEU A 310 8.25 -3.42 4.82
CA LEU A 310 7.69 -4.32 5.84
C LEU A 310 6.68 -3.59 6.76
N GLN A 311 6.99 -2.36 7.15
CA GLN A 311 6.09 -1.45 7.87
C GLN A 311 4.82 -1.16 7.07
N ALA A 312 4.90 -0.96 5.74
CA ALA A 312 3.72 -0.80 4.90
C ALA A 312 2.86 -2.07 4.86
N GLU A 313 3.46 -3.27 4.83
CA GLU A 313 2.71 -4.53 4.85
C GLU A 313 2.03 -4.78 6.20
N ILE A 314 2.71 -4.49 7.32
CA ILE A 314 2.15 -4.57 8.68
C ILE A 314 1.01 -3.56 8.87
N SER A 315 1.18 -2.36 8.32
CA SER A 315 0.16 -1.30 8.39
C SER A 315 -1.11 -1.61 7.58
N ARG A 316 -1.10 -2.59 6.66
CA ARG A 316 -2.34 -3.14 6.06
C ARG A 316 -3.18 -3.91 7.08
N GLY A 317 -2.53 -4.40 8.14
CA GLY A 317 -3.15 -5.19 9.20
C GLY A 317 -3.78 -4.35 10.30
N LEU A 318 -3.27 -3.14 10.54
CA LEU A 318 -3.90 -2.17 11.42
C LEU A 318 -5.35 -1.98 10.95
N PRO A 319 -6.35 -2.05 11.84
CA PRO A 319 -7.65 -1.55 11.47
C PRO A 319 -7.46 -0.08 11.10
N ILE A 320 -7.99 0.29 9.93
CA ILE A 320 -8.34 1.67 9.69
C ILE A 320 -9.18 2.08 10.90
N LEU A 321 -8.80 3.14 11.62
CA LEU A 321 -9.60 3.70 12.73
C LEU A 321 -10.84 4.43 12.18
N VAL A 322 -11.63 3.66 11.47
CA VAL A 322 -13.06 3.81 11.28
C VAL A 322 -13.65 2.74 12.17
N THR A 323 -14.19 3.15 13.32
CA THR A 323 -15.36 2.46 13.85
C THR A 323 -16.37 2.43 12.71
N ALA A 324 -16.60 1.27 12.12
CA ALA A 324 -17.75 1.09 11.25
C ALA A 324 -18.96 1.55 12.08
N PRO A 325 -19.78 2.51 11.61
CA PRO A 325 -20.95 2.92 12.37
C PRO A 325 -21.81 1.68 12.62
N ASP A 326 -22.35 1.56 13.84
CA ASP A 326 -23.18 0.42 14.22
C ASP A 326 -24.22 0.15 13.12
N ALA A 327 -24.23 -1.08 12.61
CA ALA A 327 -25.09 -1.49 11.49
C ALA A 327 -26.60 -1.44 11.82
N GLY A 328 -26.98 -0.93 12.99
CA GLY A 328 -28.35 -0.64 13.42
C GLY A 328 -28.81 0.82 13.24
N LEU A 329 -27.96 1.76 12.79
CA LEU A 329 -28.32 3.20 12.76
C LEU A 329 -28.05 3.96 11.44
N GLN A 330 -27.72 3.30 10.34
CA GLN A 330 -27.85 3.96 9.02
C GLN A 330 -29.33 4.11 8.65
N LYS A 331 -29.90 5.31 8.89
CA LYS A 331 -31.05 5.77 8.10
C LYS A 331 -30.59 6.04 6.67
N ASP A 332 -31.45 5.76 5.69
CA ASP A 332 -31.19 5.99 4.26
C ASP A 332 -31.06 7.48 3.93
N TRP A 333 -29.87 8.05 4.17
CA TRP A 333 -29.46 9.37 3.67
C TRP A 333 -28.88 9.30 2.25
N SER A 334 -29.15 8.22 1.51
CA SER A 334 -28.71 8.06 0.12
C SER A 334 -29.29 9.15 -0.79
N LEU A 335 -28.48 9.67 -1.73
CA LEU A 335 -28.97 10.55 -2.79
C LEU A 335 -30.11 9.88 -3.59
N PRO A 336 -31.12 10.63 -4.06
CA PRO A 336 -32.19 10.08 -4.89
C PRO A 336 -31.67 9.31 -6.10
N LYS A 337 -32.31 8.19 -6.45
CA LYS A 337 -31.93 7.40 -7.64
C LYS A 337 -31.91 8.22 -8.92
N ALA A 338 -32.83 9.19 -9.06
CA ALA A 338 -32.86 10.14 -10.17
C ALA A 338 -31.57 10.99 -10.22
N GLN A 339 -31.04 11.44 -9.08
CA GLN A 339 -29.81 12.23 -9.01
C GLN A 339 -28.57 11.40 -9.32
N LEU A 340 -28.51 10.14 -8.86
CA LEU A 340 -27.43 9.22 -9.21
C LEU A 340 -27.44 8.87 -10.71
N ALA A 341 -28.63 8.70 -11.31
CA ALA A 341 -28.79 8.45 -12.74
C ALA A 341 -28.51 9.71 -13.58
N PHE A 342 -28.81 10.89 -13.05
CA PHE A 342 -28.50 12.17 -13.68
C PHE A 342 -26.98 12.36 -13.75
N TYR A 343 -26.25 12.26 -12.63
CA TYR A 343 -24.78 12.40 -12.61
C TYR A 343 -24.00 11.13 -13.04
N ALA A 344 -24.58 10.27 -13.90
CA ALA A 344 -23.90 9.07 -14.38
C ALA A 344 -22.63 9.42 -15.20
N LYS A 345 -21.52 8.71 -14.92
CA LYS A 345 -20.18 8.98 -15.51
C LYS A 345 -20.21 9.12 -17.04
N ASN A 346 -20.88 8.18 -17.70
CA ASN A 346 -20.90 8.02 -19.15
C ASN A 346 -22.01 8.82 -19.86
N LYS A 347 -22.61 9.80 -19.16
CA LYS A 347 -23.69 10.62 -19.70
C LYS A 347 -23.23 12.05 -19.97
N VAL A 348 -23.49 12.51 -21.20
CA VAL A 348 -23.55 13.93 -21.57
C VAL A 348 -25.03 14.27 -21.71
N HIS A 349 -25.49 15.35 -21.06
CA HIS A 349 -26.86 15.84 -21.25
C HIS A 349 -26.90 16.90 -22.34
N GLU A 350 -27.97 16.90 -23.13
CA GLU A 350 -28.25 17.96 -24.09
C GLU A 350 -29.01 19.08 -23.39
N VAL A 351 -28.46 20.30 -23.45
CA VAL A 351 -29.00 21.48 -22.79
C VAL A 351 -29.23 22.59 -23.81
N VAL A 352 -30.47 23.06 -23.94
CA VAL A 352 -30.83 24.21 -24.76
C VAL A 352 -31.35 25.33 -23.87
N ILE A 353 -30.72 26.51 -23.92
CA ILE A 353 -31.13 27.71 -23.19
C ILE A 353 -31.62 28.75 -24.20
N ASN A 354 -32.85 29.21 -24.04
CA ASN A 354 -33.42 30.31 -24.82
C ASN A 354 -33.64 31.50 -23.88
N SER A 355 -32.73 32.48 -23.92
CA SER A 355 -32.83 33.71 -23.14
C SER A 355 -32.05 34.88 -23.76
N PRO A 356 -32.69 36.02 -24.08
CA PRO A 356 -31.98 37.26 -24.41
C PRO A 356 -31.12 37.80 -23.26
N GLN A 357 -31.35 37.42 -22.00
CA GLN A 357 -30.55 37.90 -20.87
C GLN A 357 -29.14 37.28 -20.83
N PHE A 358 -28.90 36.16 -21.50
CA PHE A 358 -27.61 35.47 -21.47
C PHE A 358 -26.42 36.38 -21.82
N ARG A 359 -26.56 37.29 -22.80
CA ARG A 359 -25.49 38.23 -23.16
C ARG A 359 -25.13 39.19 -22.02
N LYS A 360 -26.11 39.58 -21.20
CA LYS A 360 -25.88 40.43 -20.02
C LYS A 360 -25.18 39.65 -18.92
N LEU A 361 -25.66 38.44 -18.61
CA LEU A 361 -25.02 37.54 -17.65
C LEU A 361 -23.56 37.26 -18.06
N ALA A 362 -23.30 36.94 -19.32
CA ALA A 362 -21.95 36.69 -19.80
C ALA A 362 -21.04 37.93 -19.66
N ALA A 363 -21.54 39.11 -20.03
CA ALA A 363 -20.78 40.36 -19.98
C ALA A 363 -20.54 40.92 -18.56
N GLU A 364 -21.31 40.45 -17.56
CA GLU A 364 -21.28 40.90 -16.16
C GLU A 364 -19.88 40.81 -15.55
N ASP A 365 -19.39 41.90 -14.98
CA ASP A 365 -18.17 41.97 -14.17
C ASP A 365 -18.52 41.82 -12.68
N PRO A 366 -17.64 41.22 -11.85
CA PRO A 366 -17.99 40.96 -10.46
C PRO A 366 -18.19 42.25 -9.64
N VAL A 367 -19.01 42.16 -8.60
CA VAL A 367 -19.27 43.27 -7.66
C VAL A 367 -17.95 43.73 -7.02
N GLY A 368 -17.48 44.90 -7.46
CA GLY A 368 -16.20 45.49 -7.07
C GLY A 368 -15.26 45.81 -8.24
N GLY A 369 -15.56 45.35 -9.46
CA GLY A 369 -14.84 45.73 -10.69
C GLY A 369 -14.17 44.55 -11.40
N VAL A 370 -13.08 44.83 -12.14
CA VAL A 370 -12.28 43.78 -12.79
C VAL A 370 -11.56 42.94 -11.70
N CYS A 371 -11.41 41.64 -11.94
CA CYS A 371 -10.89 40.70 -10.96
C CYS A 371 -9.47 41.04 -10.47
N GLY A 372 -9.23 40.91 -9.17
CA GLY A 372 -7.94 41.15 -8.51
C GLY A 372 -7.91 40.66 -7.06
N ASP A 373 -6.71 40.50 -6.52
CA ASP A 373 -6.38 39.64 -5.35
C ASP A 373 -7.06 39.97 -4.00
N ASN A 374 -7.82 41.06 -3.93
CA ASN A 374 -8.41 41.59 -2.69
C ASN A 374 -9.92 41.89 -2.75
N VAL A 375 -10.62 41.50 -3.83
CA VAL A 375 -12.06 41.81 -4.01
C VAL A 375 -12.91 40.54 -3.97
N ILE A 376 -13.44 40.20 -2.79
CA ILE A 376 -14.41 39.09 -2.62
C ILE A 376 -15.58 39.54 -1.74
N GLY A 377 -16.64 39.99 -2.39
CA GLY A 377 -18.00 40.05 -1.86
C GLY A 377 -18.95 39.33 -2.83
N LYS A 378 -20.26 39.30 -2.54
CA LYS A 378 -21.29 38.63 -3.36
C LYS A 378 -21.16 38.98 -4.86
N GLN A 379 -20.59 38.07 -5.66
CA GLN A 379 -19.89 38.44 -6.90
C GLN A 379 -20.79 38.79 -8.09
N TYR A 380 -21.94 38.14 -8.26
CA TYR A 380 -22.78 38.25 -9.47
C TYR A 380 -24.26 38.17 -9.11
N ASP A 381 -25.13 38.80 -9.91
CA ASP A 381 -26.57 38.80 -9.70
C ASP A 381 -27.32 37.69 -10.48
N TRP A 382 -28.54 37.42 -10.04
CA TRP A 382 -29.41 36.42 -10.67
C TRP A 382 -30.21 37.05 -11.81
N PHE A 383 -30.08 36.47 -12.99
CA PHE A 383 -30.88 36.77 -14.17
C PHE A 383 -32.07 35.81 -14.27
N HIS A 384 -33.16 36.33 -14.80
CA HIS A 384 -34.32 35.55 -15.24
C HIS A 384 -34.05 35.02 -16.66
N PHE A 385 -34.03 33.71 -16.83
CA PHE A 385 -33.94 33.05 -18.13
C PHE A 385 -35.32 32.45 -18.47
N GLU A 386 -35.80 32.73 -19.66
CA GLU A 386 -37.15 32.45 -20.11
C GLU A 386 -37.39 30.94 -20.30
N GLU A 387 -36.41 30.21 -20.84
CA GLU A 387 -36.50 28.76 -21.01
C GLU A 387 -35.14 28.04 -20.94
N MET A 388 -35.14 26.86 -20.32
CA MET A 388 -34.07 25.87 -20.36
C MET A 388 -34.66 24.48 -20.57
N VAL A 389 -34.14 23.74 -21.56
CA VAL A 389 -34.51 22.35 -21.84
C VAL A 389 -33.31 21.46 -21.53
N ILE A 390 -33.51 20.39 -20.76
CA ILE A 390 -32.48 19.42 -20.37
C ILE A 390 -32.99 18.02 -20.71
N ASP A 391 -32.31 17.29 -21.59
CA ASP A 391 -32.73 15.97 -22.10
C ASP A 391 -34.20 15.91 -22.58
N GLY A 392 -34.70 17.03 -23.14
CA GLY A 392 -36.10 17.16 -23.58
C GLY A 392 -37.11 17.58 -22.50
N VAL A 393 -36.70 17.71 -21.24
CA VAL A 393 -37.55 18.27 -20.17
C VAL A 393 -37.42 19.79 -20.15
N THR A 394 -38.54 20.49 -20.40
CA THR A 394 -38.60 21.96 -20.46
C THR A 394 -38.89 22.57 -19.09
N PHE A 395 -38.09 23.57 -18.72
CA PHE A 395 -38.31 24.45 -17.57
C PHE A 395 -38.43 25.89 -18.06
N LYS A 396 -39.45 26.61 -17.58
CA LYS A 396 -39.69 28.01 -17.90
C LYS A 396 -39.41 28.90 -16.69
N ASP A 397 -38.98 30.11 -16.96
CA ASP A 397 -38.78 31.17 -15.96
C ASP A 397 -37.83 30.71 -14.84
N ILE A 398 -36.60 30.37 -15.26
CA ILE A 398 -35.54 29.81 -14.43
C ILE A 398 -34.51 30.87 -14.01
N GLY A 399 -33.77 30.60 -12.95
CA GLY A 399 -32.69 31.45 -12.47
C GLY A 399 -31.34 31.04 -13.03
N ALA A 400 -30.58 31.99 -13.56
CA ALA A 400 -29.17 31.81 -13.90
C ALA A 400 -28.31 32.92 -13.28
N LYS A 401 -27.14 32.58 -12.74
CA LYS A 401 -26.19 33.54 -12.16
C LYS A 401 -24.77 33.18 -12.59
N LYS A 402 -23.97 34.15 -13.04
CA LYS A 402 -22.56 33.92 -13.40
C LYS A 402 -21.78 33.42 -12.17
N LYS A 403 -20.81 32.52 -12.40
CA LYS A 403 -19.96 31.91 -11.37
C LYS A 403 -18.53 31.97 -11.87
N SER A 404 -17.71 32.90 -11.40
CA SER A 404 -16.29 32.89 -11.79
C SER A 404 -15.37 33.56 -10.79
N TRP A 405 -14.26 32.89 -10.50
CA TRP A 405 -13.03 33.54 -10.03
C TRP A 405 -12.11 33.91 -11.20
N CYS A 406 -11.04 34.68 -10.97
CA CYS A 406 -10.23 35.33 -12.01
C CYS A 406 -9.78 34.39 -13.15
N GLY A 407 -9.31 33.18 -12.82
CA GLY A 407 -8.87 32.21 -13.84
C GLY A 407 -10.01 31.64 -14.70
N SER A 408 -11.24 31.63 -14.18
CA SER A 408 -12.45 31.05 -14.81
C SER A 408 -13.40 32.08 -15.47
N GLU A 409 -13.15 33.38 -15.30
CA GLU A 409 -13.96 34.47 -15.86
C GLU A 409 -14.03 34.37 -17.39
N SER A 410 -15.22 34.49 -17.97
CA SER A 410 -15.40 34.46 -19.41
C SER A 410 -16.66 35.21 -19.84
N LYS A 411 -16.48 36.13 -20.79
CA LYS A 411 -17.58 36.88 -21.42
C LYS A 411 -18.18 36.17 -22.65
N THR A 412 -17.63 35.02 -23.04
CA THR A 412 -18.09 34.22 -24.20
C THR A 412 -18.64 32.86 -23.79
N LYS A 413 -18.09 32.22 -22.75
CA LYS A 413 -18.48 30.91 -22.22
C LYS A 413 -18.50 30.99 -20.68
N PRO A 414 -19.45 31.73 -20.07
CA PRO A 414 -19.48 31.94 -18.62
C PRO A 414 -19.86 30.65 -17.89
N SER A 415 -19.12 30.33 -16.83
CA SER A 415 -19.58 29.37 -15.81
C SER A 415 -20.85 29.92 -15.12
N MET A 416 -21.80 29.05 -14.78
CA MET A 416 -23.13 29.44 -14.27
C MET A 416 -23.59 28.58 -13.09
N ASN A 417 -24.27 29.20 -12.12
CA ASN A 417 -25.19 28.50 -11.22
C ASN A 417 -26.61 28.62 -11.81
N ILE A 418 -27.34 27.52 -11.83
CA ILE A 418 -28.73 27.43 -12.31
C ILE A 418 -29.64 27.02 -11.15
N ASP A 419 -30.81 27.64 -11.08
CA ASP A 419 -31.88 27.36 -10.13
C ASP A 419 -33.19 27.25 -10.93
N LEU A 420 -33.61 26.02 -11.20
CA LEU A 420 -34.75 25.70 -12.07
C LEU A 420 -36.07 26.14 -11.44
N ALA A 421 -36.13 26.32 -10.12
CA ALA A 421 -37.33 26.69 -9.38
C ALA A 421 -37.37 28.17 -8.97
N LYS A 422 -36.39 28.98 -9.39
CA LYS A 422 -36.17 30.34 -8.87
C LYS A 422 -37.37 31.26 -8.96
N TYR A 423 -38.01 31.32 -10.14
CA TYR A 423 -39.16 32.20 -10.39
C TYR A 423 -40.46 31.41 -10.58
N THR A 424 -40.37 30.10 -10.89
CA THR A 424 -41.51 29.17 -10.98
C THR A 424 -41.35 28.02 -9.97
N PRO A 425 -41.99 28.09 -8.78
CA PRO A 425 -41.85 27.08 -7.74
C PRO A 425 -42.26 25.65 -8.16
N ASP A 426 -43.25 25.52 -9.06
CA ASP A 426 -43.74 24.23 -9.54
C ASP A 426 -42.68 23.42 -10.30
N ASN A 427 -41.70 24.11 -10.92
CA ASN A 427 -40.54 23.46 -11.54
C ASN A 427 -39.76 22.59 -10.55
N LYS A 428 -39.81 22.89 -9.23
CA LYS A 428 -39.11 22.10 -8.20
C LYS A 428 -39.54 20.64 -8.22
N LYS A 429 -40.85 20.36 -8.31
CA LYS A 429 -41.33 18.97 -8.34
C LYS A 429 -40.84 18.26 -9.61
N LEU A 430 -40.98 18.93 -10.76
CA LEU A 430 -40.55 18.39 -12.05
C LEU A 430 -39.04 18.08 -12.07
N ALA A 431 -38.21 19.00 -11.55
CA ALA A 431 -36.76 18.83 -11.50
C ALA A 431 -36.34 17.73 -10.51
N MET A 432 -36.99 17.63 -9.35
CA MET A 432 -36.75 16.54 -8.39
C MET A 432 -37.18 15.18 -8.93
N ASP A 433 -38.30 15.09 -9.65
CA ASP A 433 -38.76 13.84 -10.28
C ASP A 433 -37.84 13.39 -11.44
N ALA A 434 -37.39 14.34 -12.28
CA ALA A 434 -36.57 14.06 -13.45
C ALA A 434 -35.08 13.82 -13.10
N PHE A 435 -34.51 14.64 -12.22
CA PHE A 435 -33.06 14.73 -11.98
C PHE A 435 -32.67 14.61 -10.50
N GLY A 436 -33.62 14.57 -9.58
CA GLY A 436 -33.35 14.56 -8.14
C GLY A 436 -32.66 15.82 -7.60
N THR A 437 -32.63 16.91 -8.39
CA THR A 437 -32.06 18.22 -8.01
C THR A 437 -32.77 19.34 -8.76
N ASP A 438 -33.01 20.47 -8.11
CA ASP A 438 -33.54 21.69 -8.71
C ASP A 438 -32.48 22.77 -8.98
N THR A 439 -31.26 22.57 -8.47
CA THR A 439 -30.09 23.43 -8.71
C THR A 439 -28.97 22.67 -9.41
N LEU A 440 -28.21 23.37 -10.27
CA LEU A 440 -27.12 22.84 -11.09
C LEU A 440 -25.94 23.83 -11.14
N ILE A 441 -24.72 23.32 -11.32
CA ILE A 441 -23.54 24.15 -11.58
C ILE A 441 -22.93 23.73 -12.92
N LEU A 442 -22.82 24.68 -13.84
CA LEU A 442 -22.21 24.51 -15.16
C LEU A 442 -20.84 25.21 -15.15
N ASN A 443 -19.77 24.46 -14.94
CA ASN A 443 -18.40 24.98 -15.02
C ASN A 443 -17.91 24.93 -16.48
N ASN A 444 -17.36 26.04 -16.97
CA ASN A 444 -16.90 26.25 -18.34
C ASN A 444 -15.56 25.56 -18.69
N SER A 445 -14.87 25.00 -17.70
CA SER A 445 -13.55 24.36 -17.80
C SER A 445 -12.44 25.24 -18.41
N LYS A 446 -12.51 26.57 -18.25
CA LYS A 446 -11.57 27.52 -18.89
C LYS A 446 -10.08 27.23 -18.62
N GLN A 447 -9.75 26.61 -17.49
CA GLN A 447 -8.37 26.27 -17.08
C GLN A 447 -8.03 24.78 -17.19
N ASP A 448 -8.96 23.94 -17.68
CA ASP A 448 -8.73 22.52 -17.97
C ASP A 448 -9.32 22.18 -19.35
N GLU A 449 -8.46 22.27 -20.37
CA GLU A 449 -8.80 21.91 -21.76
C GLU A 449 -9.20 20.42 -21.92
N SER A 450 -8.95 19.57 -20.91
CA SER A 450 -9.40 18.17 -20.96
C SER A 450 -10.89 18.04 -20.66
N TYR A 451 -11.48 18.98 -19.92
CA TYR A 451 -12.79 18.90 -19.26
C TYR A 451 -12.92 17.79 -18.20
N ILE A 452 -11.90 16.96 -17.99
CA ILE A 452 -11.99 15.70 -17.22
C ILE A 452 -11.46 15.84 -15.79
N ARG A 453 -10.47 16.72 -15.54
CA ARG A 453 -9.70 16.72 -14.28
C ARG A 453 -10.57 16.84 -13.04
N GLN A 454 -11.57 17.72 -13.08
CA GLN A 454 -12.46 17.96 -11.94
C GLN A 454 -13.31 16.73 -11.58
N CYS A 455 -13.96 16.10 -12.56
CA CYS A 455 -14.74 14.88 -12.32
C CYS A 455 -13.85 13.69 -11.93
N PHE A 456 -12.68 13.57 -12.55
CA PHE A 456 -11.69 12.55 -12.21
C PHE A 456 -11.20 12.69 -10.76
N ALA A 457 -10.82 13.91 -10.34
CA ALA A 457 -10.41 14.21 -8.97
C ALA A 457 -11.49 13.80 -7.96
N TYR A 458 -12.73 14.25 -8.11
CA TYR A 458 -13.81 13.94 -7.16
C TYR A 458 -14.12 12.44 -7.07
N ARG A 459 -14.00 11.69 -8.18
CA ARG A 459 -14.13 10.21 -8.17
C ARG A 459 -13.00 9.54 -7.37
N LEU A 460 -11.77 10.09 -7.41
CA LEU A 460 -10.65 9.59 -6.61
C LEU A 460 -10.74 9.99 -5.13
N TYR A 461 -11.19 11.21 -4.83
CA TYR A 461 -11.50 11.62 -3.45
C TYR A 461 -12.58 10.71 -2.84
N GLU A 462 -13.71 10.47 -3.51
CA GLU A 462 -14.74 9.51 -3.05
C GLU A 462 -14.19 8.09 -2.89
N ALA A 463 -13.36 7.59 -3.82
CA ALA A 463 -12.72 6.28 -3.70
C ALA A 463 -11.81 6.18 -2.47
N ALA A 464 -11.11 7.27 -2.13
CA ALA A 464 -10.30 7.41 -0.92
C ALA A 464 -11.13 7.67 0.36
N GLY A 465 -12.46 7.71 0.27
CA GLY A 465 -13.37 7.93 1.41
C GLY A 465 -13.69 9.39 1.72
N ILE A 466 -13.39 10.33 0.84
CA ILE A 466 -13.60 11.77 1.03
C ILE A 466 -14.88 12.20 0.29
N PRO A 467 -15.95 12.60 1.00
CA PRO A 467 -17.17 13.12 0.39
C PRO A 467 -16.89 14.24 -0.60
N SER A 468 -17.27 14.04 -1.86
CA SER A 468 -17.10 14.96 -2.98
C SER A 468 -18.41 15.13 -3.75
N ALA A 469 -18.50 16.21 -4.52
CA ALA A 469 -19.66 16.44 -5.39
C ALA A 469 -19.69 15.47 -6.58
N LEU A 470 -20.88 15.00 -6.94
CA LEU A 470 -21.09 14.23 -8.17
C LEU A 470 -20.86 15.11 -9.41
N CYS A 471 -20.32 14.51 -10.49
CA CYS A 471 -19.76 15.24 -11.62
C CYS A 471 -19.86 14.44 -12.94
N ASN A 472 -20.45 15.05 -13.96
CA ASN A 472 -20.47 14.59 -15.36
C ASN A 472 -20.49 15.80 -16.34
N PHE A 473 -20.99 15.61 -17.57
CA PHE A 473 -20.83 16.58 -18.64
C PHE A 473 -22.19 17.03 -19.23
N MET A 474 -22.21 18.23 -19.80
CA MET A 474 -23.35 18.76 -20.55
C MET A 474 -22.87 19.43 -21.84
N HIS A 475 -23.58 19.21 -22.93
CA HIS A 475 -23.42 19.94 -24.18
C HIS A 475 -24.48 21.05 -24.21
N VAL A 476 -24.04 22.31 -24.33
CA VAL A 476 -24.90 23.48 -24.09
C VAL A 476 -25.05 24.32 -25.36
N THR A 477 -26.28 24.52 -25.82
CA THR A 477 -26.64 25.47 -26.87
C THR A 477 -27.41 26.64 -26.25
N VAL A 478 -27.06 27.88 -26.60
CA VAL A 478 -27.71 29.10 -26.11
C VAL A 478 -28.21 29.95 -27.28
N ASN A 479 -29.52 30.19 -27.36
CA ASN A 479 -30.17 30.94 -28.44
C ASN A 479 -29.74 30.45 -29.84
N GLY A 480 -29.64 29.14 -30.04
CA GLY A 480 -29.18 28.51 -31.28
C GLY A 480 -27.66 28.56 -31.53
N ARG A 481 -26.86 29.13 -30.63
CA ARG A 481 -25.39 29.09 -30.68
C ARG A 481 -24.87 27.94 -29.83
N ASP A 482 -24.09 27.06 -30.44
CA ASP A 482 -23.31 26.05 -29.74
C ASP A 482 -22.24 26.70 -28.82
N MET A 483 -22.19 26.28 -27.56
CA MET A 483 -21.24 26.71 -26.54
C MET A 483 -20.27 25.60 -26.12
N GLY A 484 -20.39 24.42 -26.72
CA GLY A 484 -19.63 23.21 -26.42
C GLY A 484 -19.92 22.61 -25.05
N VAL A 485 -18.94 21.87 -24.55
CA VAL A 485 -19.04 21.11 -23.29
C VAL A 485 -18.91 22.01 -22.06
N TYR A 486 -19.72 21.73 -21.04
CA TYR A 486 -19.59 22.20 -19.67
C TYR A 486 -19.48 21.00 -18.73
N ILE A 487 -18.78 21.18 -17.61
CA ILE A 487 -18.80 20.24 -16.50
C ILE A 487 -20.05 20.52 -15.67
N ASN A 488 -20.94 19.54 -15.56
CA ASN A 488 -22.10 19.59 -14.66
C ASN A 488 -21.71 19.04 -13.30
N LEU A 489 -21.79 19.90 -12.29
CA LEU A 489 -21.37 19.62 -10.94
C LEU A 489 -22.53 19.72 -9.95
N GLN A 490 -22.60 18.78 -9.02
CA GLN A 490 -23.55 18.80 -7.91
C GLN A 490 -23.26 19.98 -6.96
N PRO A 491 -24.24 20.85 -6.67
CA PRO A 491 -24.08 21.90 -5.67
C PRO A 491 -23.79 21.31 -4.28
N MET A 492 -22.75 21.80 -3.59
CA MET A 492 -22.42 21.41 -2.20
C MET A 492 -23.32 22.13 -1.18
N GLU A 493 -24.62 22.13 -1.44
CA GLU A 493 -25.63 22.82 -0.64
C GLU A 493 -26.33 21.89 0.36
N LYS A 494 -27.40 22.39 1.00
CA LYS A 494 -28.20 21.68 2.00
C LYS A 494 -28.56 20.24 1.63
N ALA A 495 -28.96 19.97 0.39
CA ALA A 495 -29.32 18.62 -0.06
C ALA A 495 -28.10 17.66 -0.07
N TYR A 496 -26.97 18.13 -0.59
CA TYR A 496 -25.71 17.38 -0.58
C TYR A 496 -25.24 17.12 0.87
N LEU A 497 -25.20 18.16 1.71
CA LEU A 497 -24.77 18.03 3.09
C LEU A 497 -25.67 17.08 3.90
N HIS A 498 -27.00 17.10 3.66
CA HIS A 498 -27.89 16.12 4.27
C HIS A 498 -27.59 14.68 3.85
N SER A 499 -27.25 14.46 2.58
CA SER A 499 -26.93 13.11 2.09
C SER A 499 -25.61 12.54 2.63
N LYS A 500 -24.67 13.40 3.01
CA LYS A 500 -23.33 13.00 3.48
C LYS A 500 -23.16 13.08 5.00
N PHE A 501 -23.90 13.96 5.67
CA PHE A 501 -23.73 14.29 7.10
C PHE A 501 -25.02 14.21 7.93
N GLY A 502 -26.15 13.78 7.33
CA GLY A 502 -27.41 13.60 8.04
C GLY A 502 -28.20 14.90 8.25
N PRO A 503 -29.22 14.90 9.12
CA PRO A 503 -30.20 15.99 9.21
C PRO A 503 -29.67 17.23 9.92
N TYR A 504 -28.56 17.13 10.66
CA TYR A 504 -27.96 18.23 11.41
C TYR A 504 -26.72 18.77 10.70
N ILE A 505 -26.90 19.83 9.92
CA ILE A 505 -25.85 20.43 9.09
C ILE A 505 -25.43 21.82 9.59
N GLY A 506 -24.15 22.14 9.47
CA GLY A 506 -23.52 23.25 10.20
C GLY A 506 -23.02 24.42 9.34
N ASN A 507 -21.88 24.98 9.73
CA ASN A 507 -21.25 26.12 9.05
C ASN A 507 -20.26 25.61 7.99
N SER A 508 -20.18 26.32 6.87
CA SER A 508 -19.24 26.05 5.78
C SER A 508 -18.55 27.34 5.36
N TYR A 509 -17.23 27.27 5.21
CA TYR A 509 -16.36 28.41 4.90
C TYR A 509 -15.51 28.14 3.65
N GLU A 510 -15.44 29.08 2.72
CA GLU A 510 -14.50 29.04 1.60
C GLU A 510 -13.27 29.91 1.91
N PRO A 511 -12.04 29.39 1.82
CA PRO A 511 -10.83 30.13 2.23
C PRO A 511 -10.29 31.08 1.15
N SER A 512 -10.48 30.74 -0.13
CA SER A 512 -9.98 31.44 -1.34
C SER A 512 -8.71 32.27 -1.11
N PHE A 513 -7.59 31.57 -0.98
CA PHE A 513 -6.22 32.08 -0.73
C PHE A 513 -5.95 32.70 0.65
N LYS A 514 -6.93 32.80 1.55
CA LYS A 514 -6.74 33.33 2.90
C LYS A 514 -6.41 32.21 3.90
N ASP A 515 -5.20 32.21 4.42
CA ASP A 515 -4.76 31.30 5.49
C ASP A 515 -5.52 31.56 6.81
N LEU A 516 -5.46 30.60 7.74
CA LEU A 516 -6.17 30.57 9.03
C LEU A 516 -5.57 31.55 10.07
N GLN A 517 -5.57 32.83 9.72
CA GLN A 517 -5.00 33.95 10.47
C GLN A 517 -6.11 34.87 11.01
N ASN A 518 -5.89 35.48 12.19
CA ASN A 518 -6.89 36.38 12.82
C ASN A 518 -7.29 37.57 11.92
N GLU A 519 -6.34 38.12 11.15
CA GLU A 519 -6.59 39.20 10.18
C GLU A 519 -7.56 38.81 9.05
N ASN A 520 -7.68 37.52 8.73
CA ASN A 520 -8.56 37.01 7.69
C ASN A 520 -9.99 36.71 8.18
N ILE A 521 -10.31 36.84 9.46
CA ILE A 521 -11.62 36.44 10.00
C ILE A 521 -12.79 37.19 9.33
N LYS A 522 -12.63 38.48 9.01
CA LYS A 522 -13.66 39.23 8.27
C LYS A 522 -13.94 38.59 6.90
N TYR A 523 -12.90 38.20 6.19
CA TYR A 523 -13.02 37.54 4.89
C TYR A 523 -13.85 36.25 5.00
N TYR A 524 -13.55 35.43 6.01
CA TYR A 524 -14.30 34.20 6.28
C TYR A 524 -15.75 34.47 6.72
N ALA A 525 -16.03 35.59 7.37
CA ALA A 525 -17.38 36.02 7.71
C ALA A 525 -18.21 36.35 6.46
N ASP A 526 -17.61 37.06 5.49
CA ASP A 526 -18.24 37.44 4.23
C ASP A 526 -18.49 36.22 3.31
N ASN A 527 -17.74 35.11 3.51
CA ASN A 527 -17.85 33.84 2.78
C ASN A 527 -18.46 32.68 3.61
N LEU A 528 -19.09 32.98 4.76
CA LEU A 528 -19.80 31.98 5.57
C LEU A 528 -21.14 31.60 4.94
N THR A 529 -21.33 30.30 4.70
CA THR A 529 -22.67 29.70 4.54
C THR A 529 -23.04 28.92 5.79
N THR A 530 -24.05 29.38 6.53
CA THR A 530 -24.58 28.67 7.71
C THR A 530 -25.85 27.90 7.36
N TYR A 531 -25.88 26.62 7.71
CA TYR A 531 -27.08 25.77 7.62
C TYR A 531 -27.62 25.35 9.00
N LYS A 532 -27.04 25.88 10.08
CA LYS A 532 -27.48 25.66 11.47
C LYS A 532 -28.92 26.15 11.66
N VAL A 533 -29.68 25.51 12.55
CA VAL A 533 -31.04 25.90 12.93
C VAL A 533 -31.13 25.97 14.46
N PRO A 534 -31.25 27.17 15.08
CA PRO A 534 -31.22 28.49 14.45
C PRO A 534 -29.87 28.79 13.78
N ALA A 535 -29.87 29.74 12.84
CA ALA A 535 -28.67 30.15 12.13
C ALA A 535 -27.68 30.82 13.08
N ASP A 536 -26.42 30.37 13.05
CA ASP A 536 -25.34 30.89 13.88
C ASP A 536 -24.19 31.38 13.01
N LYS A 537 -23.98 32.71 13.05
CA LYS A 537 -22.94 33.45 12.33
C LYS A 537 -21.88 34.02 13.27
N SER A 538 -21.71 33.45 14.47
CA SER A 538 -20.77 33.95 15.48
C SER A 538 -19.29 33.77 15.11
N LEU A 539 -18.98 32.85 14.19
CA LEU A 539 -17.62 32.43 13.83
C LEU A 539 -16.83 31.77 14.98
N ASN A 540 -17.48 31.42 16.09
CA ASN A 540 -16.84 30.84 17.27
C ASN A 540 -16.12 29.51 16.97
N ASP A 541 -16.64 28.74 16.02
CA ASP A 541 -16.05 27.50 15.49
C ASP A 541 -14.73 27.77 14.76
N LEU A 542 -14.72 28.73 13.83
CA LEU A 542 -13.51 29.13 13.10
C LEU A 542 -12.48 29.86 13.98
N GLN A 543 -12.91 30.82 14.82
CA GLN A 543 -12.04 31.51 15.77
C GLN A 543 -11.40 30.51 16.74
N GLY A 544 -12.16 29.54 17.27
CA GLY A 544 -11.65 28.50 18.14
C GLY A 544 -10.56 27.64 17.49
N LEU A 545 -10.66 27.35 16.20
CA LEU A 545 -9.61 26.68 15.43
C LEU A 545 -8.36 27.56 15.29
N ILE A 546 -8.53 28.82 14.87
CA ILE A 546 -7.44 29.79 14.70
C ILE A 546 -6.68 29.98 16.02
N ASP A 547 -7.39 30.17 17.14
CA ASP A 547 -6.81 30.33 18.48
C ASP A 547 -5.93 29.14 18.86
N VAL A 548 -6.40 27.91 18.62
CA VAL A 548 -5.65 26.69 18.93
C VAL A 548 -4.43 26.54 18.02
N LEU A 549 -4.55 26.86 16.73
CA LEU A 549 -3.43 26.86 15.79
C LEU A 549 -2.36 27.91 16.08
N HIS A 550 -2.66 28.92 16.91
CA HIS A 550 -1.69 29.92 17.38
C HIS A 550 -1.09 29.60 18.77
N THR A 551 -1.47 28.48 19.40
CA THR A 551 -0.84 28.06 20.66
C THR A 551 0.60 27.57 20.45
N ASP A 552 1.48 27.87 21.41
CA ASP A 552 2.85 27.36 21.45
C ASP A 552 3.19 26.87 22.88
N PRO A 553 3.53 25.58 23.08
CA PRO A 553 3.44 24.47 22.12
C PRO A 553 1.99 24.22 21.67
N LEU A 554 1.81 23.58 20.51
CA LEU A 554 0.50 23.26 19.94
C LEU A 554 -0.33 22.42 20.92
N LYS A 555 -1.52 22.91 21.29
CA LYS A 555 -2.47 22.17 22.15
C LYS A 555 -3.20 21.08 21.37
N TYR A 556 -2.48 20.04 20.94
CA TYR A 556 -2.97 18.96 20.07
C TYR A 556 -4.28 18.30 20.56
N LYS A 557 -4.45 18.05 21.87
CA LYS A 557 -5.70 17.50 22.43
C LYS A 557 -6.91 18.42 22.19
N LYS A 558 -6.71 19.74 22.15
CA LYS A 558 -7.77 20.71 21.85
C LYS A 558 -8.02 20.81 20.34
N LEU A 559 -6.95 20.75 19.53
CA LEU A 559 -7.06 20.72 18.06
C LEU A 559 -7.80 19.46 17.55
N SER A 560 -7.42 18.28 18.05
CA SER A 560 -8.02 16.99 17.68
C SER A 560 -9.45 16.79 18.22
N ALA A 561 -9.93 17.67 19.11
CA ALA A 561 -11.35 17.77 19.47
C ALA A 561 -12.16 18.63 18.47
N MET A 562 -11.50 19.56 17.77
CA MET A 562 -12.11 20.47 16.78
C MET A 562 -12.00 19.96 15.34
N VAL A 563 -10.91 19.26 14.99
CA VAL A 563 -10.60 18.79 13.63
C VAL A 563 -10.56 17.26 13.59
N ASP A 564 -11.14 16.67 12.55
CA ASP A 564 -11.03 15.24 12.28
C ASP A 564 -9.63 14.94 11.70
N ILE A 565 -8.63 14.77 12.57
CA ILE A 565 -7.21 14.65 12.18
C ILE A 565 -6.96 13.47 11.21
N PRO A 566 -7.48 12.24 11.43
CA PRO A 566 -7.30 11.14 10.47
C PRO A 566 -7.96 11.39 9.10
N TYR A 567 -9.07 12.12 9.07
CA TYR A 567 -9.70 12.58 7.83
C TYR A 567 -8.84 13.65 7.14
N PHE A 568 -8.34 14.64 7.88
CA PHE A 568 -7.48 15.69 7.34
C PHE A 568 -6.19 15.12 6.72
N ILE A 569 -5.54 14.16 7.40
CA ILE A 569 -4.35 13.47 6.86
C ILE A 569 -4.67 12.73 5.56
N ASN A 570 -5.85 12.12 5.44
CA ASN A 570 -6.30 11.45 4.21
C ASN A 570 -6.55 12.44 3.07
N TYR A 571 -7.17 13.59 3.37
CA TYR A 571 -7.42 14.67 2.42
C TYR A 571 -6.11 15.29 1.91
N TRP A 572 -5.20 15.60 2.82
CA TRP A 572 -3.88 16.15 2.53
C TRP A 572 -3.03 15.19 1.68
N ALA A 573 -3.05 13.89 2.00
CA ALA A 573 -2.39 12.88 1.18
C ALA A 573 -2.94 12.82 -0.25
N MET A 574 -4.25 13.03 -0.46
CA MET A 574 -4.83 13.11 -1.80
C MET A 574 -4.41 14.36 -2.57
N GLU A 575 -4.34 15.54 -1.93
CA GLU A 575 -3.81 16.77 -2.56
C GLU A 575 -2.36 16.56 -3.04
N ILE A 576 -1.51 15.95 -2.21
CA ILE A 576 -0.12 15.61 -2.57
C ILE A 576 -0.09 14.60 -3.73
N ILE A 577 -0.84 13.50 -3.65
CA ILE A 577 -0.82 12.44 -4.67
C ILE A 577 -1.26 12.98 -6.04
N LEU A 578 -2.26 13.86 -6.07
CA LEU A 578 -2.80 14.43 -7.31
C LEU A 578 -2.00 15.63 -7.85
N ALA A 579 -0.89 16.04 -7.22
CA ALA A 579 -0.13 17.23 -7.60
C ALA A 579 -1.02 18.48 -7.75
N ASP A 580 -1.91 18.67 -6.79
CA ASP A 580 -2.89 19.76 -6.78
C ASP A 580 -2.24 21.08 -6.34
N TRP A 581 -1.69 21.82 -7.30
CA TRP A 581 -0.96 23.06 -7.00
C TRP A 581 -1.87 24.18 -6.46
N ASP A 582 -3.19 24.08 -6.64
CA ASP A 582 -4.16 25.05 -6.13
C ASP A 582 -4.94 24.49 -4.92
N ALA A 583 -4.32 23.54 -4.20
CA ALA A 583 -4.80 22.86 -3.01
C ALA A 583 -5.06 23.78 -1.80
N PHE A 584 -5.80 23.26 -0.81
CA PHE A 584 -5.94 23.92 0.49
C PHE A 584 -4.62 23.94 1.25
N THR A 585 -3.98 22.77 1.36
CA THR A 585 -2.76 22.58 2.15
C THR A 585 -1.56 23.37 1.61
N TRP A 586 -1.62 23.75 0.33
CA TRP A 586 -0.62 24.57 -0.34
C TRP A 586 -1.03 26.02 -0.61
N ASN A 587 -2.11 26.27 -1.37
CA ASN A 587 -2.48 27.61 -1.83
C ASN A 587 -3.62 28.25 -1.01
N ASN A 588 -4.09 27.60 0.07
CA ASN A 588 -5.25 27.99 0.86
C ASN A 588 -6.53 28.15 0.02
N ASN A 589 -6.70 27.33 -1.03
CA ASN A 589 -7.80 27.47 -1.99
C ASN A 589 -8.56 26.14 -2.19
N ASN A 590 -9.63 26.16 -3.00
CA ASN A 590 -10.28 24.97 -3.55
C ASN A 590 -10.70 23.90 -2.51
N THR A 591 -11.31 24.37 -1.41
CA THR A 591 -11.96 23.52 -0.41
C THR A 591 -13.07 24.29 0.32
N TYR A 592 -13.98 23.56 0.97
CA TYR A 592 -14.79 24.09 2.06
C TYR A 592 -14.31 23.54 3.41
N LEU A 593 -14.12 24.43 4.40
CA LEU A 593 -13.99 24.02 5.80
C LEU A 593 -15.39 23.86 6.39
N TYR A 594 -15.83 22.61 6.56
CA TYR A 594 -17.16 22.28 7.05
C TYR A 594 -17.13 21.93 8.53
N PHE A 595 -17.85 22.72 9.34
CA PHE A 595 -18.04 22.53 10.77
C PHE A 595 -19.46 22.05 11.05
N PRO A 596 -19.70 20.76 11.33
CA PRO A 596 -21.03 20.25 11.67
C PRO A 596 -21.51 20.84 13.01
N PRO A 597 -22.83 20.84 13.32
CA PRO A 597 -23.36 21.41 14.56
C PRO A 597 -22.86 20.69 15.82
N ALA A 598 -22.56 19.40 15.67
CA ALA A 598 -21.87 18.56 16.66
C ALA A 598 -20.82 17.71 15.93
N GLY A 599 -19.68 17.49 16.57
CA GLY A 599 -18.56 16.73 15.99
C GLY A 599 -17.39 17.61 15.56
N LYS A 600 -16.66 17.18 14.53
CA LYS A 600 -15.35 17.76 14.15
C LYS A 600 -15.36 18.31 12.73
N MET A 601 -14.56 19.35 12.49
CA MET A 601 -14.34 19.94 11.18
C MET A 601 -13.78 18.92 10.19
N ARG A 602 -14.34 18.91 8.97
CA ARG A 602 -13.84 18.16 7.81
C ARG A 602 -13.68 19.12 6.62
N LEU A 603 -12.71 18.81 5.75
CA LEU A 603 -12.54 19.50 4.47
C LEU A 603 -13.37 18.83 3.37
N LEU A 604 -14.01 19.62 2.50
CA LEU A 604 -14.71 19.14 1.31
C LEU A 604 -13.96 19.62 0.06
N PRO A 605 -13.67 18.76 -0.93
CA PRO A 605 -12.90 19.15 -2.10
C PRO A 605 -13.76 20.02 -3.04
N TRP A 606 -13.23 21.17 -3.42
CA TRP A 606 -13.86 22.12 -4.34
C TRP A 606 -12.87 22.48 -5.46
N GLY A 607 -13.31 23.03 -6.59
CA GLY A 607 -12.40 23.57 -7.64
C GLY A 607 -11.27 22.64 -8.14
N LYS A 608 -11.44 21.30 -8.12
CA LYS A 608 -10.34 20.35 -8.37
C LYS A 608 -9.99 20.13 -9.86
N ASP A 609 -10.05 21.16 -10.70
CA ASP A 609 -9.65 21.09 -12.11
C ASP A 609 -8.13 21.26 -12.35
N GLN A 610 -7.37 21.73 -11.35
CA GLN A 610 -5.93 22.00 -11.46
C GLN A 610 -5.00 20.82 -11.07
N ILE A 611 -5.57 19.62 -10.90
CA ILE A 611 -4.79 18.42 -10.57
C ILE A 611 -3.88 17.95 -11.73
N LEU A 612 -2.77 17.32 -11.37
CA LEU A 612 -1.78 16.75 -12.30
C LEU A 612 -1.34 17.79 -13.35
N SER A 613 -1.05 19.01 -12.87
CA SER A 613 -0.47 20.11 -13.63
C SER A 613 1.00 20.33 -13.22
N ILE A 614 1.85 19.36 -13.57
CA ILE A 614 3.20 19.20 -12.99
C ILE A 614 4.10 20.42 -13.20
N GLN A 615 4.00 21.13 -14.33
CA GLN A 615 4.78 22.35 -14.55
C GLN A 615 4.42 23.50 -13.59
N GLN A 616 3.20 23.51 -13.05
CA GLN A 616 2.78 24.47 -12.02
C GLN A 616 3.23 23.98 -10.63
N ASP A 617 3.07 22.69 -10.31
CA ASP A 617 3.54 22.08 -9.06
C ASP A 617 5.07 22.25 -8.85
N GLU A 618 5.89 21.96 -9.88
CA GLU A 618 7.35 22.04 -9.76
C GLU A 618 7.90 23.46 -9.53
N ARG A 619 7.15 24.49 -9.95
CA ARG A 619 7.47 25.90 -9.68
C ARG A 619 7.20 26.29 -8.23
N MET A 620 6.42 25.50 -7.49
CA MET A 620 5.79 25.85 -6.21
C MET A 620 6.26 24.94 -5.05
N LYS A 621 7.56 24.61 -4.96
CA LYS A 621 8.12 23.71 -3.93
C LYS A 621 7.82 24.22 -2.50
N PRO A 622 7.45 23.35 -1.53
CA PRO A 622 7.97 21.99 -1.34
C PRO A 622 6.94 20.84 -1.40
N ARG A 623 7.47 19.63 -1.60
CA ARG A 623 6.76 18.36 -1.92
C ARG A 623 5.65 17.90 -0.96
N TYR A 624 5.51 18.49 0.22
CA TYR A 624 4.59 18.03 1.28
C TYR A 624 3.43 18.98 1.56
N TYR A 625 3.28 20.07 0.80
CA TYR A 625 2.16 21.01 0.90
C TYR A 625 1.90 21.47 2.36
N VAL A 626 2.89 22.15 2.95
CA VAL A 626 2.90 22.58 4.37
C VAL A 626 2.69 24.10 4.53
N ASN A 627 2.05 24.76 3.56
CA ASN A 627 1.96 26.22 3.55
C ASN A 627 0.75 26.75 4.32
N ASN A 628 -0.40 26.07 4.28
CA ASN A 628 -1.51 26.38 5.17
C ASN A 628 -1.13 26.17 6.65
N LEU A 629 -1.62 27.02 7.56
CA LEU A 629 -1.27 26.96 8.98
C LEU A 629 -1.62 25.62 9.64
N LEU A 630 -2.78 25.02 9.34
CA LEU A 630 -3.18 23.72 9.91
C LEU A 630 -2.21 22.61 9.46
N ALA A 631 -1.88 22.56 8.16
CA ALA A 631 -0.91 21.61 7.62
C ALA A 631 0.47 21.79 8.27
N ARG A 632 0.95 23.05 8.36
CA ARG A 632 2.24 23.40 8.94
C ARG A 632 2.35 22.98 10.41
N ARG A 633 1.42 23.42 11.26
CA ARG A 633 1.42 23.11 12.71
C ARG A 633 1.28 21.60 12.98
N LEU A 634 0.62 20.85 12.09
CA LEU A 634 0.51 19.40 12.20
C LEU A 634 1.76 18.66 11.68
N PHE A 635 2.46 19.19 10.67
CA PHE A 635 3.71 18.60 10.17
C PHE A 635 4.84 18.59 11.20
N ASP A 636 4.84 19.59 12.08
CA ASP A 636 5.77 19.72 13.22
C ASP A 636 5.56 18.64 14.30
N VAL A 637 4.45 17.88 14.25
CA VAL A 637 4.18 16.74 15.15
C VAL A 637 4.70 15.44 14.50
N PRO A 638 5.77 14.80 15.03
CA PRO A 638 6.42 13.67 14.37
C PRO A 638 5.50 12.48 14.05
N GLU A 639 4.55 12.19 14.94
CA GLU A 639 3.57 11.12 14.79
C GLU A 639 2.61 11.39 13.63
N ILE A 640 2.30 12.67 13.36
CA ILE A 640 1.41 13.09 12.27
C ILE A 640 2.16 13.11 10.94
N ASN A 641 3.43 13.51 10.95
CA ASN A 641 4.34 13.36 9.81
C ASN A 641 4.42 11.89 9.37
N ALA A 642 4.67 10.97 10.31
CA ALA A 642 4.70 9.54 10.05
C ALA A 642 3.36 9.00 9.51
N GLN A 643 2.22 9.42 10.08
CA GLN A 643 0.89 9.06 9.59
C GLN A 643 0.61 9.59 8.17
N LEU A 644 1.07 10.80 7.83
CA LEU A 644 0.94 11.36 6.49
C LEU A 644 1.73 10.52 5.47
N MET A 645 3.00 10.21 5.74
CA MET A 645 3.82 9.39 4.84
C MET A 645 3.24 7.98 4.67
N ALA A 646 2.76 7.37 5.76
CA ALA A 646 2.08 6.09 5.73
C ALA A 646 0.79 6.15 4.89
N ARG A 647 -0.01 7.21 5.03
CA ARG A 647 -1.26 7.39 4.29
C ARG A 647 -1.01 7.67 2.80
N ILE A 648 0.00 8.46 2.44
CA ILE A 648 0.42 8.65 1.04
C ILE A 648 0.78 7.30 0.41
N ASN A 649 1.67 6.53 1.04
CA ASN A 649 2.07 5.20 0.55
C ASN A 649 0.89 4.23 0.43
N LEU A 650 -0.05 4.27 1.38
CA LEU A 650 -1.26 3.43 1.36
C LEU A 650 -2.21 3.81 0.21
N LEU A 651 -2.40 5.11 -0.04
CA LEU A 651 -3.26 5.57 -1.12
C LEU A 651 -2.62 5.33 -2.49
N LEU A 652 -1.30 5.49 -2.61
CA LEU A 652 -0.55 5.11 -3.80
C LEU A 652 -0.64 3.60 -4.10
N TYR A 653 -0.61 2.75 -3.07
CA TYR A 653 -0.74 1.29 -3.23
C TYR A 653 -2.10 0.86 -3.81
N TRP A 654 -3.19 1.45 -3.30
CA TRP A 654 -4.56 0.99 -3.57
C TRP A 654 -5.28 1.75 -4.67
N TYR A 655 -5.01 3.05 -4.81
CA TYR A 655 -5.79 3.93 -5.68
C TYR A 655 -5.00 4.48 -6.86
N TYR A 656 -3.67 4.62 -6.76
CA TYR A 656 -2.84 5.13 -7.87
C TYR A 656 -2.47 4.02 -8.87
N ASP A 657 -3.48 3.55 -9.58
CA ASP A 657 -3.37 2.55 -10.64
C ASP A 657 -3.27 3.27 -12.00
N GLU A 658 -2.07 3.29 -12.59
CA GLU A 658 -1.81 4.00 -13.84
C GLU A 658 -2.65 3.46 -15.02
N GLU A 659 -2.92 2.16 -15.07
CA GLU A 659 -3.72 1.55 -16.14
C GLU A 659 -5.21 1.80 -15.96
N ALA A 660 -5.73 1.75 -14.73
CA ALA A 660 -7.11 2.14 -14.45
C ALA A 660 -7.32 3.66 -14.59
N PHE A 661 -6.33 4.49 -14.24
CA PHE A 661 -6.39 5.94 -14.47
C PHE A 661 -6.36 6.25 -15.97
N SER A 662 -5.45 5.63 -16.72
CA SER A 662 -5.37 5.77 -18.18
C SER A 662 -6.68 5.36 -18.84
N ARG A 663 -7.26 4.21 -18.47
CA ARG A 663 -8.59 3.78 -18.95
C ARG A 663 -9.68 4.78 -18.57
N ALA A 664 -9.74 5.21 -17.32
CA ALA A 664 -10.79 6.13 -16.87
C ALA A 664 -10.73 7.48 -17.61
N ILE A 665 -9.52 8.03 -17.83
CA ILE A 665 -9.28 9.26 -18.59
C ILE A 665 -9.65 9.07 -20.07
N MET A 666 -9.29 7.93 -20.67
CA MET A 666 -9.65 7.61 -22.06
C MET A 666 -11.15 7.42 -22.25
N GLU A 667 -11.84 6.74 -21.32
CA GLU A 667 -13.30 6.61 -21.31
C GLU A 667 -14.00 7.97 -21.22
N ASP A 668 -13.60 8.84 -20.28
CA ASP A 668 -14.17 10.19 -20.17
C ASP A 668 -13.86 11.04 -21.43
N SER A 669 -12.68 10.87 -22.02
CA SER A 669 -12.28 11.50 -23.30
C SER A 669 -13.15 11.05 -24.48
N GLU A 670 -13.48 9.76 -24.59
CA GLU A 670 -14.38 9.25 -25.62
C GLU A 670 -15.81 9.78 -25.46
N VAL A 671 -16.27 10.00 -24.22
CA VAL A 671 -17.57 10.62 -23.91
C VAL A 671 -17.60 12.11 -24.28
N VAL A 672 -16.53 12.87 -24.00
CA VAL A 672 -16.47 14.33 -24.22
C VAL A 672 -16.18 14.70 -25.68
N ARG A 673 -15.26 14.00 -26.35
CA ARG A 673 -14.72 14.35 -27.68
C ARG A 673 -15.76 14.61 -28.79
N PRO A 674 -16.90 13.90 -28.89
CA PRO A 674 -17.92 14.16 -29.91
C PRO A 674 -18.57 15.55 -29.84
N TYR A 675 -18.53 16.18 -28.67
CA TYR A 675 -19.20 17.45 -28.35
C TYR A 675 -18.27 18.67 -28.31
N LEU A 676 -16.98 18.48 -28.63
CA LEU A 676 -16.00 19.56 -28.72
C LEU A 676 -16.09 20.29 -30.06
N ALA A 677 -15.85 21.60 -30.08
CA ALA A 677 -15.75 22.37 -31.32
C ALA A 677 -14.64 21.83 -32.23
N ALA A 678 -14.70 22.08 -33.54
CA ALA A 678 -13.77 21.49 -34.51
C ALA A 678 -12.28 21.75 -34.19
N GLU A 679 -11.97 22.96 -33.70
CA GLU A 679 -10.61 23.38 -33.30
C GLU A 679 -10.17 22.67 -32.00
N GLU A 680 -11.00 22.71 -30.95
CA GLU A 680 -10.75 21.97 -29.69
C GLU A 680 -10.54 20.49 -29.96
N ARG A 681 -11.42 19.87 -30.76
CA ARG A 681 -11.40 18.44 -31.13
C ARG A 681 -10.14 18.02 -31.88
N ALA A 682 -9.51 18.94 -32.62
CA ALA A 682 -8.23 18.71 -33.29
C ALA A 682 -7.05 18.73 -32.30
N ALA A 683 -7.07 19.63 -31.32
CA ALA A 683 -6.03 19.73 -30.27
C ALA A 683 -6.18 18.67 -29.15
N TYR A 684 -7.40 18.21 -28.88
CA TYR A 684 -7.76 17.35 -27.74
C TYR A 684 -6.87 16.11 -27.52
N PRO A 685 -6.45 15.35 -28.56
CA PRO A 685 -5.55 14.21 -28.36
C PRO A 685 -4.21 14.59 -27.69
N SER A 686 -3.69 15.79 -27.96
CA SER A 686 -2.48 16.31 -27.32
C SER A 686 -2.72 16.69 -25.86
N VAL A 687 -3.89 17.26 -25.55
CA VAL A 687 -4.30 17.58 -24.17
C VAL A 687 -4.39 16.33 -23.31
N ILE A 688 -5.05 15.28 -23.80
CA ILE A 688 -5.15 13.99 -23.12
C ILE A 688 -3.78 13.32 -22.98
N LYS A 689 -2.92 13.37 -24.01
CA LYS A 689 -1.54 12.89 -23.93
C LYS A 689 -0.75 13.60 -22.83
N THR A 690 -0.86 14.92 -22.71
CA THR A 690 -0.23 15.70 -21.64
C THR A 690 -0.76 15.31 -20.26
N PHE A 691 -2.08 15.10 -20.10
CA PHE A 691 -2.67 14.67 -18.83
C PHE A 691 -2.14 13.29 -18.39
N LEU A 692 -2.10 12.32 -19.30
CA LEU A 692 -1.52 10.99 -19.06
C LEU A 692 0.00 11.04 -18.77
N THR A 693 0.71 11.98 -19.40
CA THR A 693 2.16 12.17 -19.18
C THR A 693 2.43 12.78 -17.80
N ASN A 694 1.65 13.77 -17.38
CA ASN A 694 1.74 14.37 -16.05
C ASN A 694 1.44 13.36 -14.93
N MET A 695 0.49 12.46 -15.14
CA MET A 695 0.22 11.33 -14.24
C MET A 695 1.44 10.40 -14.08
N ARG A 696 2.16 10.10 -15.17
CA ARG A 696 3.40 9.30 -15.12
C ARG A 696 4.51 10.02 -14.38
N ILE A 697 4.76 11.28 -14.71
CA ILE A 697 5.78 12.10 -14.02
C ILE A 697 5.47 12.19 -12.53
N ARG A 698 4.19 12.32 -12.12
CA ARG A 698 3.85 12.34 -10.68
C ARG A 698 4.18 11.03 -9.97
N ARG A 699 3.94 9.89 -10.61
CA ARG A 699 4.32 8.57 -10.09
C ARG A 699 5.83 8.48 -9.84
N GLU A 700 6.63 8.94 -10.80
CA GLU A 700 8.10 8.96 -10.72
C GLU A 700 8.61 9.90 -9.61
N GLN A 701 8.03 11.10 -9.50
CA GLN A 701 8.34 12.09 -8.45
C GLN A 701 8.05 11.57 -7.03
N LEU A 702 7.05 10.71 -6.88
CA LEU A 702 6.67 10.09 -5.60
C LEU A 702 7.49 8.82 -5.28
N HIS A 703 8.40 8.42 -6.17
CA HIS A 703 9.37 7.32 -5.99
C HIS A 703 8.72 5.98 -5.56
N TYR A 704 7.52 5.69 -6.08
CA TYR A 704 6.67 4.61 -5.57
C TYR A 704 6.52 3.44 -6.57
N ASN A 705 6.93 2.24 -6.16
CA ASN A 705 6.71 1.00 -6.91
C ASN A 705 5.27 0.50 -6.73
N THR A 706 4.36 0.97 -7.57
CA THR A 706 3.01 0.40 -7.69
C THR A 706 3.07 -1.04 -8.24
N PRO A 707 2.29 -1.99 -7.70
CA PRO A 707 2.06 -3.28 -8.38
C PRO A 707 1.40 -3.05 -9.74
N ASN A 708 1.81 -3.80 -10.76
CA ASN A 708 1.06 -3.91 -12.02
C ASN A 708 0.76 -5.39 -12.31
N PRO A 709 -0.52 -5.82 -12.42
CA PRO A 709 -1.74 -5.04 -12.16
C PRO A 709 -1.87 -4.64 -10.68
N ALA A 710 -2.66 -3.59 -10.42
CA ALA A 710 -2.97 -3.15 -9.07
C ALA A 710 -3.75 -4.23 -8.29
N PRO A 711 -3.56 -4.34 -6.95
CA PRO A 711 -4.31 -5.27 -6.12
C PRO A 711 -5.78 -4.87 -6.02
N ALA A 712 -6.66 -5.85 -5.75
CA ALA A 712 -8.10 -5.60 -5.61
C ALA A 712 -8.38 -4.56 -4.52
N ARG A 713 -8.99 -3.43 -4.91
CA ARG A 713 -9.19 -2.27 -4.02
C ARG A 713 -10.00 -2.66 -2.77
N PRO A 714 -9.61 -2.20 -1.56
CA PRO A 714 -10.46 -2.34 -0.39
C PRO A 714 -11.76 -1.57 -0.57
N ALA A 715 -12.78 -1.93 0.22
CA ALA A 715 -13.98 -1.09 0.33
C ALA A 715 -13.57 0.36 0.70
N PRO A 716 -14.22 1.40 0.14
CA PRO A 716 -13.91 2.78 0.47
C PRO A 716 -13.93 3.03 1.97
N VAL A 717 -13.07 3.92 2.44
CA VAL A 717 -13.02 4.31 3.86
C VAL A 717 -14.26 5.15 4.19
N VAL A 718 -15.34 4.50 4.62
CA VAL A 718 -16.57 5.19 5.02
C VAL A 718 -16.34 5.82 6.41
N TYR A 719 -15.95 7.10 6.43
CA TYR A 719 -15.94 7.87 7.67
C TYR A 719 -17.38 7.96 8.21
N PRO A 720 -17.60 7.76 9.52
CA PRO A 720 -18.95 7.76 10.07
C PRO A 720 -19.66 9.10 9.80
N VAL A 721 -20.96 8.99 9.49
CA VAL A 721 -21.90 10.11 9.45
C VAL A 721 -21.98 10.72 10.85
N MET A 722 -22.03 12.05 10.93
CA MET A 722 -22.02 12.77 12.22
C MET A 722 -23.43 12.78 12.85
N ASP A 723 -23.97 11.61 13.14
CA ASP A 723 -25.29 11.44 13.76
C ASP A 723 -25.25 11.75 15.26
N ALA A 724 -25.16 13.04 15.59
CA ALA A 724 -25.41 13.57 16.93
C ALA A 724 -26.38 14.74 16.86
N ALA A 725 -27.60 14.53 17.37
CA ALA A 725 -28.50 15.64 17.66
C ALA A 725 -27.89 16.52 18.77
N PRO A 726 -28.06 17.86 18.74
CA PRO A 726 -27.56 18.74 19.79
C PRO A 726 -28.34 18.56 21.11
N GLY A 727 -27.94 17.56 21.89
CA GLY A 727 -28.47 17.26 23.23
C GLY A 727 -27.48 17.66 24.33
N THR A 728 -27.72 18.84 24.93
CA THR A 728 -27.24 19.24 26.28
C THR A 728 -25.85 18.73 26.72
N LEU A 729 -24.78 19.22 26.08
CA LEU A 729 -23.48 19.29 26.76
C LEU A 729 -23.52 20.44 27.78
N GLN A 730 -23.94 20.14 29.00
CA GLN A 730 -23.62 20.99 30.15
C GLN A 730 -22.10 21.03 30.34
N ALA A 731 -21.58 22.16 30.83
CA ALA A 731 -20.18 22.27 31.20
C ALA A 731 -19.82 21.23 32.28
N PRO A 732 -18.59 20.71 32.30
CA PRO A 732 -18.18 19.72 33.30
C PRO A 732 -18.03 20.36 34.68
N ASP A 733 -19.08 20.29 35.48
CA ASP A 733 -19.03 20.64 36.90
C ASP A 733 -18.15 19.65 37.68
N ALA A 734 -17.34 20.18 38.59
CA ALA A 734 -16.45 19.39 39.43
C ALA A 734 -17.16 18.91 40.70
N GLY A 735 -17.28 17.59 40.88
CA GLY A 735 -17.86 16.98 42.08
C GLY A 735 -17.61 15.46 42.14
N PRO A 736 -17.43 14.86 43.35
CA PRO A 736 -16.93 13.48 43.48
C PRO A 736 -18.03 12.38 43.50
N MET A 737 -17.55 11.14 43.28
CA MET A 737 -18.16 9.80 43.43
C MET A 737 -19.46 9.64 44.24
N PRO A 738 -20.23 8.58 43.93
CA PRO A 738 -20.34 7.52 44.95
C PRO A 738 -20.20 6.06 44.45
N ILE A 739 -19.80 5.21 45.38
CA ILE A 739 -19.68 3.74 45.31
C ILE A 739 -20.97 3.10 45.86
N ALA A 740 -21.50 2.03 45.23
CA ALA A 740 -22.45 1.08 45.80
C ALA A 740 -22.73 -0.08 44.81
N HIS A 741 -23.13 -1.30 45.19
CA HIS A 741 -22.84 -2.16 46.36
C HIS A 741 -23.22 -3.61 45.95
N ASN A 742 -22.70 -4.63 46.64
CA ASN A 742 -22.92 -6.05 46.31
C ASN A 742 -24.36 -6.57 46.61
N ASP A 743 -24.58 -7.82 46.16
CA ASP A 743 -25.21 -8.94 46.92
C ASP A 743 -26.66 -9.39 46.54
N PRO A 744 -27.15 -10.62 46.91
CA PRO A 744 -27.20 -11.72 45.92
C PRO A 744 -28.40 -12.73 46.01
N THR A 745 -28.37 -13.77 45.14
CA THR A 745 -28.99 -15.14 45.31
C THR A 745 -30.54 -15.31 45.24
N PRO A 746 -31.16 -16.53 45.36
CA PRO A 746 -30.87 -17.89 44.80
C PRO A 746 -32.12 -18.67 44.21
N VAL A 747 -31.99 -20.01 44.06
CA VAL A 747 -33.00 -21.14 44.10
C VAL A 747 -33.73 -21.61 42.77
N PRO A 748 -34.24 -22.89 42.63
CA PRO A 748 -33.46 -24.02 42.06
C PRO A 748 -34.19 -25.07 41.13
N GLY A 749 -33.41 -26.07 40.63
CA GLY A 749 -33.72 -27.53 40.64
C GLY A 749 -34.65 -28.14 39.57
N ASN A 750 -34.19 -29.02 38.65
CA ASN A 750 -33.85 -30.48 38.75
C ASN A 750 -35.06 -31.45 38.60
N PRO A 751 -34.89 -32.76 38.26
CA PRO A 751 -33.88 -33.45 37.42
C PRO A 751 -34.47 -34.54 36.47
N THR A 752 -33.69 -35.15 35.55
CA THR A 752 -33.70 -36.62 35.23
C THR A 752 -32.74 -37.01 34.07
N ALA A 753 -32.27 -38.26 34.10
CA ALA A 753 -31.48 -38.98 33.08
C ALA A 753 -31.98 -40.46 33.09
N PRO A 754 -31.37 -41.47 32.38
CA PRO A 754 -30.35 -41.43 31.32
C PRO A 754 -30.65 -42.34 30.09
N VAL A 755 -30.34 -41.87 28.87
CA VAL A 755 -30.10 -42.67 27.63
C VAL A 755 -29.23 -41.82 26.69
N GLY A 756 -28.30 -42.29 25.84
CA GLY A 756 -27.67 -43.60 25.62
C GLY A 756 -26.76 -43.54 24.36
N LEU A 757 -25.77 -44.44 24.21
CA LEU A 757 -24.84 -44.45 23.05
C LEU A 757 -25.36 -45.30 21.89
N PRO A 758 -25.06 -44.87 20.64
CA PRO A 758 -24.41 -45.78 19.70
C PRO A 758 -23.20 -45.14 18.97
N ASP A 759 -22.29 -46.01 18.50
CA ASP A 759 -21.04 -45.68 17.80
C ASP A 759 -21.22 -45.11 16.38
N PRO A 760 -20.17 -44.48 15.79
CA PRO A 760 -20.26 -43.72 14.54
C PRO A 760 -19.98 -44.53 13.26
N LEU A 761 -20.40 -43.98 12.12
CA LEU A 761 -19.80 -43.99 10.76
C LEU A 761 -20.89 -43.63 9.72
N PRO A 762 -20.58 -43.16 8.48
CA PRO A 762 -19.29 -42.70 7.93
C PRO A 762 -19.33 -41.27 7.34
N GLU A 763 -18.16 -40.74 6.95
CA GLU A 763 -18.05 -39.50 6.17
C GLU A 763 -18.40 -39.68 4.68
N THR A 764 -18.90 -38.62 4.03
CA THR A 764 -18.65 -38.16 2.63
C THR A 764 -19.74 -37.14 2.21
N PRO A 765 -19.56 -36.35 1.12
CA PRO A 765 -18.33 -35.77 0.55
C PRO A 765 -18.45 -34.24 0.31
N GLY A 766 -17.32 -33.57 0.04
CA GLY A 766 -17.27 -32.12 -0.17
C GLY A 766 -17.95 -31.60 -1.45
N VAL A 767 -18.46 -30.36 -1.39
CA VAL A 767 -19.10 -29.66 -2.52
C VAL A 767 -18.06 -28.98 -3.41
N ARG A 768 -18.22 -29.13 -4.73
CA ARG A 768 -17.27 -28.70 -5.76
C ARG A 768 -17.38 -27.20 -6.07
N ASN A 769 -16.24 -26.59 -6.38
CA ASN A 769 -16.17 -25.30 -7.07
C ASN A 769 -16.07 -25.58 -8.59
N PRO A 770 -16.82 -24.90 -9.48
CA PRO A 770 -16.86 -25.26 -10.91
C PRO A 770 -15.64 -24.71 -11.66
N LYS A 771 -14.63 -25.57 -11.86
CA LYS A 771 -13.60 -25.42 -12.89
C LYS A 771 -13.73 -26.54 -13.92
N HIS A 772 -13.16 -26.30 -15.10
CA HIS A 772 -13.14 -27.21 -16.25
C HIS A 772 -13.02 -28.68 -15.87
N THR A 773 -13.85 -29.52 -16.50
CA THR A 773 -13.80 -30.98 -16.38
C THR A 773 -12.36 -31.45 -16.56
N PRO A 774 -11.74 -32.10 -15.55
CA PRO A 774 -10.44 -32.73 -15.75
C PRO A 774 -10.56 -33.74 -16.89
N ALA A 775 -9.59 -33.74 -17.81
CA ALA A 775 -9.47 -34.83 -18.76
C ALA A 775 -9.32 -36.13 -17.96
N ALA A 776 -10.31 -37.03 -18.06
CA ALA A 776 -10.26 -38.30 -17.35
C ALA A 776 -9.11 -39.16 -17.91
N ILE A 777 -8.48 -39.97 -17.05
CA ILE A 777 -7.56 -41.00 -17.53
C ILE A 777 -8.36 -41.97 -18.41
N THR A 778 -7.98 -42.09 -19.67
CA THR A 778 -8.59 -43.01 -20.64
C THR A 778 -7.60 -44.08 -21.08
N MET A 779 -8.11 -45.25 -21.44
CA MET A 779 -7.33 -46.32 -22.09
C MET A 779 -6.59 -45.77 -23.33
N GLY A 780 -5.28 -46.03 -23.44
CA GLY A 780 -4.43 -45.48 -24.49
C GLY A 780 -4.06 -44.00 -24.33
N GLY A 781 -4.50 -43.32 -23.26
CA GLY A 781 -4.16 -41.93 -22.97
C GLY A 781 -2.70 -41.74 -22.56
N ARG A 782 -2.14 -40.57 -22.87
CA ARG A 782 -0.81 -40.13 -22.40
C ARG A 782 -0.88 -39.60 -20.98
N VAL A 783 0.04 -40.04 -20.13
CA VAL A 783 0.13 -39.63 -18.73
C VAL A 783 1.58 -39.37 -18.30
N MET A 784 1.76 -38.50 -17.30
CA MET A 784 3.06 -38.18 -16.69
C MET A 784 2.94 -38.24 -15.15
N ASP A 785 3.86 -38.94 -14.49
CA ASP A 785 3.92 -38.98 -13.02
C ASP A 785 4.57 -37.72 -12.42
N GLY A 786 4.51 -37.56 -11.10
CA GLY A 786 5.15 -36.43 -10.40
C GLY A 786 6.69 -36.38 -10.55
N ASP A 787 7.33 -37.48 -10.93
CA ASP A 787 8.77 -37.55 -11.23
C ASP A 787 9.10 -37.12 -12.68
N GLY A 788 8.09 -36.79 -13.49
CA GLY A 788 8.24 -36.40 -14.89
C GLY A 788 8.38 -37.55 -15.88
N LYS A 789 8.12 -38.80 -15.49
CA LYS A 789 8.16 -39.96 -16.39
C LYS A 789 6.88 -40.03 -17.21
N THR A 790 7.03 -40.08 -18.54
CA THR A 790 5.89 -40.19 -19.46
C THR A 790 5.60 -41.66 -19.82
N GLY A 791 4.32 -41.96 -19.99
CA GLY A 791 3.85 -43.29 -20.37
C GLY A 791 2.45 -43.30 -20.97
N THR A 792 1.98 -44.49 -21.28
CA THR A 792 0.67 -44.73 -21.91
C THR A 792 -0.16 -45.70 -21.07
N VAL A 793 -1.43 -45.38 -20.86
CA VAL A 793 -2.38 -46.16 -20.06
C VAL A 793 -2.74 -47.47 -20.77
N GLN A 794 -2.49 -48.60 -20.12
CA GLN A 794 -2.79 -49.94 -20.63
C GLN A 794 -4.02 -50.59 -19.97
N ASP A 795 -4.31 -50.27 -18.71
CA ASP A 795 -5.48 -50.78 -17.98
C ASP A 795 -5.92 -49.81 -16.86
N ILE A 796 -7.18 -49.83 -16.45
CA ILE A 796 -7.76 -48.95 -15.42
C ILE A 796 -8.61 -49.78 -14.44
N ASN A 797 -8.17 -49.89 -13.19
CA ASN A 797 -8.81 -50.67 -12.14
C ASN A 797 -9.07 -49.80 -10.89
N GLY A 798 -10.31 -49.34 -10.72
CA GLY A 798 -10.72 -48.52 -9.59
C GLY A 798 -9.97 -47.18 -9.52
N ASN A 799 -9.26 -46.91 -8.41
CA ASN A 799 -8.41 -45.72 -8.25
C ASN A 799 -6.95 -45.95 -8.74
N THR A 800 -6.70 -47.03 -9.48
CA THR A 800 -5.36 -47.38 -9.99
C THR A 800 -5.37 -47.60 -11.50
N THR A 801 -4.25 -47.32 -12.16
CA THR A 801 -4.06 -47.48 -13.60
C THR A 801 -2.72 -48.17 -13.86
N ARG A 802 -2.69 -49.08 -14.83
CA ARG A 802 -1.48 -49.74 -15.33
C ARG A 802 -0.89 -48.90 -16.45
N ILE A 803 0.37 -48.52 -16.32
CA ILE A 803 1.07 -47.64 -17.26
C ILE A 803 2.28 -48.38 -17.81
N VAL A 804 2.45 -48.32 -19.13
CA VAL A 804 3.71 -48.67 -19.80
C VAL A 804 4.49 -47.37 -19.98
N PHE A 805 5.61 -47.24 -19.27
CA PHE A 805 6.46 -46.05 -19.35
C PHE A 805 7.38 -46.07 -20.59
N ASP A 806 7.56 -44.91 -21.23
CA ASP A 806 8.31 -44.79 -22.48
C ASP A 806 9.78 -45.20 -22.33
N ALA A 807 10.35 -44.94 -21.15
CA ALA A 807 11.69 -45.37 -20.80
C ALA A 807 11.65 -46.84 -20.31
N LYS A 808 12.36 -47.72 -21.05
CA LYS A 808 12.53 -49.16 -20.80
C LYS A 808 11.31 -50.07 -21.03
N GLY A 809 10.11 -49.52 -21.22
CA GLY A 809 8.89 -50.33 -21.41
C GLY A 809 8.42 -51.03 -20.13
N ASP A 810 8.94 -50.61 -18.97
CA ASP A 810 8.54 -51.13 -17.67
C ASP A 810 7.05 -50.83 -17.43
N THR A 811 6.28 -51.87 -17.11
CA THR A 811 4.85 -51.78 -16.83
C THR A 811 4.65 -51.68 -15.31
N GLN A 812 3.99 -50.63 -14.84
CA GLN A 812 3.77 -50.41 -13.41
C GLN A 812 2.36 -49.90 -13.13
N ASP A 813 1.82 -50.32 -11.98
CA ASP A 813 0.55 -49.81 -11.47
C ASP A 813 0.81 -48.53 -10.64
N ARG A 814 -0.04 -47.53 -10.82
CA ARG A 814 -0.01 -46.22 -10.14
C ARG A 814 -1.41 -45.78 -9.74
N LYS A 815 -1.53 -44.93 -8.73
CA LYS A 815 -2.84 -44.33 -8.43
C LYS A 815 -3.19 -43.27 -9.45
N ILE A 816 -4.47 -43.12 -9.73
CA ILE A 816 -5.00 -42.10 -10.66
C ILE A 816 -4.71 -40.68 -10.16
N GLU A 817 -4.72 -40.47 -8.83
CA GLU A 817 -4.42 -39.17 -8.19
C GLU A 817 -2.96 -38.70 -8.31
N GLU A 818 -2.03 -39.61 -8.65
CA GLU A 818 -0.59 -39.32 -8.75
C GLU A 818 -0.16 -38.95 -10.20
N MET A 819 -1.11 -38.93 -11.14
CA MET A 819 -0.86 -38.84 -12.58
C MET A 819 -1.44 -37.58 -13.22
N GLY A 820 -0.61 -36.84 -13.95
CA GLY A 820 -1.07 -35.83 -14.91
C GLY A 820 -1.54 -36.47 -16.20
N VAL A 821 -2.65 -35.99 -16.75
CA VAL A 821 -3.20 -36.37 -18.06
C VAL A 821 -2.72 -35.41 -19.13
N GLY A 822 -2.33 -35.96 -20.28
CA GLY A 822 -1.91 -35.17 -21.44
C GLY A 822 -3.03 -34.25 -21.93
N VAL A 823 -2.74 -32.95 -21.99
CA VAL A 823 -3.65 -31.89 -22.45
C VAL A 823 -3.00 -31.05 -23.54
N LYS A 824 -3.79 -30.27 -24.28
CA LYS A 824 -3.26 -29.39 -25.34
C LYS A 824 -2.47 -28.20 -24.77
N CYS A 825 -2.94 -27.64 -23.66
CA CYS A 825 -2.32 -26.51 -22.97
C CYS A 825 -2.58 -26.59 -21.46
N ASP A 826 -1.68 -26.03 -20.66
CA ASP A 826 -1.83 -25.79 -19.22
C ASP A 826 -1.16 -24.46 -18.85
N SER A 827 -1.79 -23.69 -17.96
CA SER A 827 -1.23 -22.45 -17.39
C SER A 827 -0.64 -21.45 -18.40
N GLY A 828 -1.21 -21.39 -19.62
CA GLY A 828 -0.76 -20.51 -20.70
C GLY A 828 0.25 -21.14 -21.68
N VAL A 829 0.79 -22.31 -21.37
CA VAL A 829 1.76 -23.05 -22.21
C VAL A 829 1.06 -24.17 -22.98
N CYS A 830 1.21 -24.18 -24.30
CA CYS A 830 0.60 -25.13 -25.23
C CYS A 830 1.62 -26.05 -25.91
N VAL A 831 1.16 -27.22 -26.37
CA VAL A 831 1.94 -28.10 -27.26
C VAL A 831 2.21 -27.39 -28.58
N GLY A 832 3.50 -27.23 -28.91
CA GLY A 832 3.98 -26.49 -30.09
C GLY A 832 4.63 -25.15 -29.77
N ASP A 833 4.43 -24.60 -28.55
CA ASP A 833 4.97 -23.28 -28.19
C ASP A 833 6.50 -23.28 -28.15
N HIS A 834 7.10 -22.18 -28.62
CA HIS A 834 8.51 -21.91 -28.44
C HIS A 834 8.71 -21.21 -27.10
N VAL A 835 9.60 -21.75 -26.25
CA VAL A 835 9.70 -21.38 -24.84
C VAL A 835 11.15 -21.30 -24.35
N ILE A 836 11.36 -20.54 -23.27
CA ILE A 836 12.63 -20.50 -22.52
C ILE A 836 12.40 -21.00 -21.08
N ASP A 837 13.30 -21.85 -20.59
CA ASP A 837 13.26 -22.35 -19.20
C ASP A 837 14.07 -21.49 -18.21
N SER A 838 13.92 -21.78 -16.92
CA SER A 838 14.64 -21.12 -15.81
C SER A 838 16.17 -21.16 -15.91
N ASN A 839 16.73 -22.05 -16.75
CA ASN A 839 18.16 -22.20 -16.97
C ASN A 839 18.60 -21.49 -18.27
N GLU A 840 17.75 -20.60 -18.80
CA GLU A 840 17.89 -19.85 -20.05
C GLU A 840 18.01 -20.74 -21.30
N ARG A 841 17.48 -21.98 -21.24
CA ARG A 841 17.52 -22.93 -22.36
C ARG A 841 16.24 -22.81 -23.18
N ILE A 842 16.42 -22.52 -24.47
CA ILE A 842 15.34 -22.33 -25.43
C ILE A 842 14.99 -23.67 -26.10
N GLY A 843 13.70 -23.93 -26.29
CA GLY A 843 13.18 -25.16 -26.89
C GLY A 843 11.72 -25.05 -27.30
N ASP A 844 11.17 -26.10 -27.88
CA ASP A 844 9.73 -26.15 -28.16
C ASP A 844 9.02 -27.22 -27.34
N VAL A 845 7.82 -26.89 -26.87
CA VAL A 845 6.96 -27.77 -26.09
C VAL A 845 6.46 -28.93 -26.95
N LYS A 846 6.60 -30.17 -26.46
CA LYS A 846 6.18 -31.39 -27.16
C LYS A 846 5.02 -32.12 -26.47
N GLU A 847 4.94 -32.08 -25.14
CA GLU A 847 3.86 -32.67 -24.36
C GLU A 847 3.53 -31.77 -23.16
N VAL A 848 2.24 -31.59 -22.83
CA VAL A 848 1.76 -30.79 -21.69
C VAL A 848 0.79 -31.64 -20.86
N TYR A 849 0.85 -31.52 -19.53
CA TYR A 849 0.08 -32.34 -18.60
C TYR A 849 -0.65 -31.47 -17.56
N ASN A 850 -1.88 -31.85 -17.21
CA ASN A 850 -2.74 -31.08 -16.30
C ASN A 850 -2.33 -31.10 -14.81
N ASN A 851 -1.24 -31.78 -14.47
CA ASN A 851 -0.55 -31.67 -13.17
C ASN A 851 0.46 -30.50 -13.16
N GLY A 852 0.44 -29.64 -14.18
CA GLY A 852 1.34 -28.48 -14.31
C GLY A 852 2.72 -28.83 -14.85
N LEU A 853 2.94 -30.04 -15.40
CA LEU A 853 4.22 -30.44 -15.98
C LEU A 853 4.20 -30.41 -17.52
N VAL A 854 5.34 -30.02 -18.09
CA VAL A 854 5.55 -29.80 -19.52
C VAL A 854 6.86 -30.46 -19.94
N LYS A 855 6.84 -31.18 -21.06
CA LYS A 855 8.02 -31.78 -21.68
C LYS A 855 8.38 -30.98 -22.93
N MET A 856 9.49 -30.25 -22.85
CA MET A 856 10.04 -29.45 -23.94
C MET A 856 11.25 -30.14 -24.57
N LYS A 857 11.49 -29.91 -25.86
CA LYS A 857 12.72 -30.32 -26.55
C LYS A 857 13.62 -29.10 -26.76
N ILE A 858 14.81 -29.12 -26.16
CA ILE A 858 15.77 -28.02 -26.21
C ILE A 858 16.32 -27.90 -27.64
N THR A 859 16.27 -26.71 -28.23
CA THR A 859 16.63 -26.51 -29.65
C THR A 859 18.11 -26.81 -29.92
N VAL A 860 18.99 -26.47 -28.97
CA VAL A 860 20.46 -26.58 -29.14
C VAL A 860 20.98 -28.01 -28.95
N THR A 861 20.54 -28.71 -27.89
CA THR A 861 21.03 -30.07 -27.59
C THR A 861 20.16 -31.17 -28.18
N GLY A 862 18.91 -30.86 -28.56
CA GLY A 862 17.91 -31.85 -28.99
C GLY A 862 17.35 -32.72 -27.85
N GLU A 863 17.82 -32.53 -26.62
CA GLU A 863 17.38 -33.28 -25.44
C GLU A 863 15.96 -32.90 -25.01
N SER A 864 15.26 -33.82 -24.35
CA SER A 864 13.98 -33.54 -23.70
C SER A 864 14.21 -33.14 -22.24
N ALA A 865 13.53 -32.08 -21.79
CA ALA A 865 13.51 -31.64 -20.40
C ALA A 865 12.07 -31.52 -19.91
N VAL A 866 11.82 -31.93 -18.66
CA VAL A 866 10.56 -31.70 -17.97
C VAL A 866 10.67 -30.45 -17.11
N ARG A 867 9.66 -29.57 -17.18
CA ARG A 867 9.57 -28.29 -16.48
C ARG A 867 8.14 -28.08 -16.00
N ALA A 868 7.94 -27.26 -14.97
CA ALA A 868 6.59 -26.82 -14.63
C ALA A 868 6.11 -25.78 -15.66
N SER A 869 4.85 -25.82 -16.08
CA SER A 869 4.26 -24.87 -17.04
C SER A 869 4.49 -23.43 -16.61
N THR A 870 4.31 -23.14 -15.31
CA THR A 870 4.53 -21.83 -14.69
C THR A 870 6.00 -21.37 -14.59
N THR A 871 6.96 -22.16 -15.07
CA THR A 871 8.41 -21.82 -15.07
C THR A 871 8.98 -21.54 -16.46
N LEU A 872 8.14 -21.61 -17.49
CA LEU A 872 8.49 -21.34 -18.87
C LEU A 872 8.06 -19.92 -19.25
N GLY A 873 8.90 -19.19 -19.97
CA GLY A 873 8.47 -18.00 -20.72
C GLY A 873 8.08 -18.41 -22.13
N VAL A 874 6.93 -17.97 -22.62
CA VAL A 874 6.42 -18.24 -23.97
C VAL A 874 6.90 -17.15 -24.93
N ALA A 875 7.26 -17.55 -26.15
CA ALA A 875 7.73 -16.61 -27.16
C ALA A 875 6.65 -15.59 -27.55
N THR A 876 7.06 -14.33 -27.70
CA THR A 876 6.23 -13.18 -28.07
C THR A 876 6.93 -12.33 -29.12
N ASP A 877 6.19 -11.53 -29.88
CA ASP A 877 6.75 -10.65 -30.92
C ASP A 877 7.61 -9.52 -30.31
N CYS A 878 7.22 -9.00 -29.14
CA CYS A 878 7.86 -7.87 -28.46
C CYS A 878 7.63 -7.92 -26.94
N ASP A 879 8.59 -7.38 -26.19
CA ASP A 879 8.45 -7.00 -24.78
C ASP A 879 9.26 -5.72 -24.51
N THR A 880 8.71 -4.80 -23.72
CA THR A 880 9.29 -3.46 -23.41
C THR A 880 9.92 -2.71 -24.60
N GLY A 881 9.40 -2.85 -25.82
CA GLY A 881 9.97 -2.26 -27.05
C GLY A 881 11.10 -3.07 -27.72
N VAL A 882 11.65 -4.06 -27.02
CA VAL A 882 12.58 -5.07 -27.56
C VAL A 882 11.76 -6.08 -28.36
N CYS A 883 11.84 -6.00 -29.69
CA CYS A 883 11.05 -6.81 -30.61
C CYS A 883 11.88 -7.80 -31.42
N GLN A 884 11.33 -8.99 -31.68
CA GLN A 884 11.97 -10.02 -32.49
C GLN A 884 12.29 -9.49 -33.90
N GLY A 885 13.47 -9.83 -34.40
CA GLY A 885 13.96 -9.42 -35.71
C GLY A 885 14.47 -7.97 -35.80
N LYS A 886 14.25 -7.13 -34.78
CA LYS A 886 14.82 -5.77 -34.70
C LYS A 886 16.27 -5.78 -34.23
N ARG A 887 16.92 -4.62 -34.35
CA ARG A 887 18.24 -4.34 -33.74
C ARG A 887 18.05 -3.77 -32.34
N GLY A 888 19.00 -4.06 -31.47
CA GLY A 888 19.10 -3.52 -30.12
C GLY A 888 20.56 -3.46 -29.67
N ILE A 889 20.80 -2.90 -28.48
CA ILE A 889 22.15 -2.74 -27.93
C ILE A 889 22.27 -3.37 -26.53
N ASP A 890 23.24 -4.26 -26.35
CA ASP A 890 23.58 -4.94 -25.08
C ASP A 890 24.92 -4.39 -24.57
N GLY A 891 24.83 -3.43 -23.63
CA GLY A 891 25.98 -2.62 -23.19
C GLY A 891 26.49 -1.75 -24.34
N GLU A 892 27.69 -2.06 -24.84
CA GLU A 892 28.35 -1.35 -25.95
C GLU A 892 28.26 -2.10 -27.29
N ARG A 893 27.50 -3.22 -27.36
CA ARG A 893 27.46 -4.08 -28.55
C ARG A 893 26.09 -4.08 -29.20
N THR A 894 26.03 -3.70 -30.48
CA THR A 894 24.81 -3.88 -31.30
C THR A 894 24.59 -5.35 -31.63
N GLY A 895 23.32 -5.73 -31.68
CA GLY A 895 22.92 -7.08 -32.02
C GLY A 895 21.53 -7.16 -32.62
N LYS A 896 21.26 -8.26 -33.31
CA LYS A 896 19.91 -8.61 -33.77
C LYS A 896 19.19 -9.40 -32.68
N ILE A 897 17.99 -8.96 -32.32
CA ILE A 897 17.09 -9.68 -31.43
C ILE A 897 16.54 -10.87 -32.22
N THR A 898 16.79 -12.09 -31.76
CA THR A 898 16.41 -13.33 -32.43
C THR A 898 15.16 -13.97 -31.85
N ASP A 899 14.88 -13.75 -30.57
CA ASP A 899 13.72 -14.29 -29.85
C ASP A 899 13.39 -13.36 -28.68
N VAL A 900 12.11 -13.25 -28.32
CA VAL A 900 11.62 -12.50 -27.15
C VAL A 900 10.59 -13.36 -26.43
N PHE A 901 10.57 -13.33 -25.10
CA PHE A 901 9.72 -14.15 -24.25
C PHE A 901 8.96 -13.28 -23.24
N ASP A 902 7.72 -13.64 -22.96
CA ASP A 902 6.79 -12.94 -22.05
C ASP A 902 7.27 -12.81 -20.59
N ASN A 903 8.29 -13.57 -20.20
CA ASN A 903 8.95 -13.49 -18.89
C ASN A 903 10.07 -12.41 -18.82
N GLY A 904 10.09 -11.45 -19.76
CA GLY A 904 11.04 -10.34 -19.77
C GLY A 904 12.45 -10.74 -20.22
N LYS A 905 12.57 -11.77 -21.06
CA LYS A 905 13.84 -12.26 -21.62
C LYS A 905 13.84 -12.14 -23.14
N ALA A 906 15.02 -11.85 -23.70
CA ALA A 906 15.23 -11.89 -25.15
C ALA A 906 16.62 -12.46 -25.47
N ARG A 907 16.73 -13.12 -26.63
CA ARG A 907 18.02 -13.55 -27.19
C ARG A 907 18.51 -12.51 -28.17
N ILE A 908 19.72 -12.00 -27.96
CA ILE A 908 20.40 -11.04 -28.83
C ILE A 908 21.69 -11.63 -29.39
N THR A 909 21.84 -11.57 -30.72
CA THR A 909 23.05 -12.01 -31.44
C THR A 909 23.91 -10.81 -31.75
N HIS A 910 25.07 -10.69 -31.10
CA HIS A 910 26.00 -9.55 -31.28
C HIS A 910 26.64 -9.58 -32.66
N GLU A 911 26.52 -8.51 -33.43
CA GLU A 911 26.98 -8.47 -34.83
C GLU A 911 28.51 -8.52 -34.95
N SER A 912 29.24 -8.00 -33.97
CA SER A 912 30.71 -7.97 -33.95
C SER A 912 31.37 -9.31 -33.61
N THR A 913 30.62 -10.28 -33.08
CA THR A 913 31.17 -11.59 -32.64
C THR A 913 30.40 -12.80 -33.16
N GLY A 914 29.16 -12.63 -33.63
CA GLY A 914 28.26 -13.73 -33.97
C GLY A 914 27.69 -14.47 -32.76
N ASN A 915 28.16 -14.18 -31.55
CA ASN A 915 27.72 -14.85 -30.33
C ASN A 915 26.30 -14.39 -29.94
N SER A 916 25.47 -15.36 -29.55
CA SER A 916 24.11 -15.12 -29.08
C SER A 916 24.03 -15.24 -27.57
N TYR A 917 23.34 -14.31 -26.93
CA TYR A 917 23.18 -14.26 -25.48
C TYR A 917 21.72 -14.04 -25.11
N VAL A 918 21.27 -14.71 -24.04
CA VAL A 918 20.02 -14.35 -23.37
C VAL A 918 20.29 -13.16 -22.45
N ARG A 919 19.35 -12.21 -22.45
CA ARG A 919 19.35 -11.00 -21.61
C ARG A 919 17.94 -10.74 -21.11
N SER A 920 17.85 -9.99 -20.02
CA SER A 920 16.59 -9.31 -19.69
C SER A 920 16.32 -8.23 -20.75
N THR A 921 15.06 -8.10 -21.18
CA THR A 921 14.63 -7.07 -22.16
C THR A 921 14.98 -5.67 -21.67
N SER A 922 14.80 -5.39 -20.37
CA SER A 922 15.23 -4.16 -19.69
C SER A 922 16.76 -3.88 -19.68
N LYS A 923 17.59 -4.76 -20.25
CA LYS A 923 19.05 -4.57 -20.43
C LYS A 923 19.46 -4.41 -21.89
N ILE A 924 18.51 -4.53 -22.83
CA ILE A 924 18.72 -4.27 -24.25
C ILE A 924 18.09 -2.91 -24.54
N GLY A 925 18.89 -1.94 -24.99
CA GLY A 925 18.35 -0.71 -25.53
C GLY A 925 17.63 -0.99 -26.86
N ALA A 926 16.35 -0.61 -26.96
CA ALA A 926 15.55 -0.80 -28.15
C ALA A 926 15.86 0.28 -29.21
N ALA A 927 15.93 -0.09 -30.48
CA ALA A 927 16.19 0.86 -31.56
C ALA A 927 14.92 1.70 -31.87
N HIS A 928 15.07 3.02 -31.79
CA HIS A 928 14.04 4.01 -32.07
C HIS A 928 14.48 4.98 -33.17
N ARG A 929 13.50 5.57 -33.86
CA ARG A 929 13.75 6.60 -34.88
C ARG A 929 14.26 7.91 -34.27
N CYS A 930 13.78 8.27 -33.08
CA CYS A 930 14.22 9.42 -32.30
C CYS A 930 14.04 9.16 -30.80
N VAL A 931 14.95 9.68 -29.98
CA VAL A 931 14.90 9.68 -28.50
C VAL A 931 15.46 11.02 -28.02
N GLU A 932 14.81 11.68 -27.05
CA GLU A 932 15.27 12.99 -26.49
C GLU A 932 15.57 14.09 -27.53
N ASN A 933 14.84 14.12 -28.64
CA ASN A 933 15.06 15.01 -29.81
C ASN A 933 16.36 14.76 -30.60
N ILE A 934 17.02 13.63 -30.36
CA ILE A 934 18.10 13.09 -31.20
C ILE A 934 17.50 12.01 -32.09
N CYS A 935 17.61 12.18 -33.41
CA CYS A 935 17.02 11.30 -34.41
C CYS A 935 18.08 10.53 -35.22
N GLU A 936 17.64 9.42 -35.82
CA GLU A 936 18.30 8.85 -36.99
C GLU A 936 18.51 9.94 -38.05
N ASP A 937 19.64 9.87 -38.75
CA ASP A 937 20.12 10.83 -39.73
C ASP A 937 20.64 12.19 -39.23
N ASP A 938 20.53 12.52 -37.94
CA ASP A 938 21.03 13.78 -37.40
C ASP A 938 22.56 13.95 -37.52
N LYS A 939 22.98 15.21 -37.70
CA LYS A 939 24.40 15.59 -37.85
C LYS A 939 24.99 16.06 -36.52
N VAL A 940 25.91 15.27 -36.00
CA VAL A 940 26.55 15.47 -34.69
C VAL A 940 28.06 15.57 -34.81
N ARG A 941 28.68 16.05 -33.74
CA ARG A 941 30.14 16.11 -33.59
C ARG A 941 30.55 15.22 -32.42
N ASP A 942 31.32 14.17 -32.71
CA ASP A 942 31.86 13.25 -31.70
C ASP A 942 32.86 14.00 -30.81
N SER A 943 32.65 14.03 -29.48
CA SER A 943 33.46 14.80 -28.52
C SER A 943 34.92 14.37 -28.52
N ASP A 944 35.16 13.05 -28.57
CA ASP A 944 36.47 12.46 -28.32
C ASP A 944 37.47 12.70 -29.45
N GLN A 945 36.95 13.02 -30.64
CA GLN A 945 37.74 13.18 -31.85
C GLN A 945 37.40 14.45 -32.64
N ASN A 946 36.42 15.23 -32.17
CA ASN A 946 35.91 16.47 -32.78
C ASN A 946 35.40 16.29 -34.23
N ARG A 947 35.03 15.06 -34.60
CA ARG A 947 34.70 14.64 -35.99
C ARG A 947 33.22 14.82 -36.31
N ARG A 948 32.92 15.38 -37.49
CA ARG A 948 31.55 15.39 -38.03
C ARG A 948 31.10 13.96 -38.33
N SER A 949 29.92 13.64 -37.84
CA SER A 949 29.35 12.30 -37.88
C SER A 949 27.85 12.39 -38.12
N LYS A 950 27.28 11.33 -38.67
CA LYS A 950 25.85 11.16 -38.87
C LYS A 950 25.36 10.04 -37.95
N ILE A 951 24.25 10.26 -37.24
CA ILE A 951 23.59 9.21 -36.45
C ILE A 951 22.94 8.21 -37.40
N ILE A 952 23.11 6.92 -37.10
CA ILE A 952 22.62 5.79 -37.89
C ILE A 952 21.52 5.03 -37.14
N GLU A 953 21.64 4.89 -35.82
CA GLU A 953 20.57 4.37 -34.96
C GLU A 953 20.57 5.10 -33.61
N VAL A 954 19.40 5.25 -33.01
CA VAL A 954 19.21 5.79 -31.67
C VAL A 954 18.56 4.72 -30.80
N PHE A 955 19.05 4.55 -29.57
CA PHE A 955 18.50 3.62 -28.60
C PHE A 955 17.92 4.37 -27.40
N ASP A 956 16.82 3.87 -26.86
CA ASP A 956 16.17 4.38 -25.63
C ASP A 956 17.10 4.40 -24.40
N SER A 957 18.15 3.58 -24.41
CA SER A 957 19.22 3.55 -23.41
C SER A 957 20.13 4.81 -23.37
N GLY A 958 19.83 5.87 -24.13
CA GLY A 958 20.64 7.09 -24.20
C GLY A 958 21.91 6.94 -25.05
N VAL A 959 21.91 5.98 -25.98
CA VAL A 959 23.06 5.59 -26.81
C VAL A 959 22.68 5.67 -28.29
N VAL A 960 23.66 5.95 -29.15
CA VAL A 960 23.53 5.93 -30.62
C VAL A 960 24.61 5.07 -31.25
N THR A 961 24.39 4.64 -32.50
CA THR A 961 25.51 4.43 -33.43
C THR A 961 25.69 5.65 -34.32
N ILE A 962 26.94 6.08 -34.49
CA ILE A 962 27.34 7.14 -35.41
C ILE A 962 28.27 6.62 -36.50
N LYS A 963 28.26 7.29 -37.64
CA LYS A 963 29.19 7.08 -38.75
C LYS A 963 29.92 8.38 -39.07
N HIS A 964 31.25 8.36 -39.03
CA HIS A 964 32.07 9.53 -39.37
C HIS A 964 31.97 9.86 -40.87
N GLU A 965 31.72 11.14 -41.22
CA GLU A 965 31.54 11.58 -42.62
C GLU A 965 32.79 11.30 -43.50
N VAL A 966 33.99 11.28 -42.91
CA VAL A 966 35.27 11.18 -43.65
C VAL A 966 35.82 9.74 -43.73
N LEU A 967 35.56 8.90 -42.72
CA LEU A 967 36.12 7.53 -42.66
C LEU A 967 35.15 6.44 -43.16
N GLY A 968 33.86 6.77 -43.30
CA GLY A 968 32.98 6.18 -44.32
C GLY A 968 32.56 4.70 -44.20
N LYS A 969 33.16 3.89 -43.30
CA LYS A 969 32.89 2.43 -43.22
C LYS A 969 32.53 1.89 -41.83
N GLU A 970 33.15 2.38 -40.76
CA GLU A 970 32.89 1.88 -39.41
C GLU A 970 31.76 2.64 -38.70
N LEU A 971 31.01 1.91 -37.86
CA LEU A 971 30.05 2.47 -36.91
C LEU A 971 30.73 2.56 -35.54
N HIS A 972 30.52 3.67 -34.85
CA HIS A 972 31.00 3.85 -33.47
C HIS A 972 29.81 4.07 -32.53
N VAL A 973 29.86 3.44 -31.36
CA VAL A 973 28.85 3.60 -30.31
C VAL A 973 29.20 4.83 -29.47
N ARG A 974 28.21 5.68 -29.17
CA ARG A 974 28.34 6.88 -28.34
C ARG A 974 27.09 7.10 -27.50
N THR A 975 27.26 7.61 -26.29
CA THR A 975 26.19 8.16 -25.46
C THR A 975 25.79 9.56 -25.96
N PHE A 976 24.59 10.04 -25.64
CA PHE A 976 24.16 11.39 -26.02
C PHE A 976 25.08 12.49 -25.47
N LYS A 977 25.77 12.26 -24.34
CA LYS A 977 26.69 13.21 -23.70
C LYS A 977 28.00 13.39 -24.47
N GLU A 978 28.38 12.43 -25.30
CA GLU A 978 29.59 12.45 -26.14
C GLU A 978 29.31 13.09 -27.52
N LEU A 979 28.12 13.66 -27.72
CA LEU A 979 27.70 14.29 -28.97
C LEU A 979 27.51 15.80 -28.78
N GLY A 980 28.34 16.59 -29.46
CA GLY A 980 28.03 17.99 -29.73
C GLY A 980 26.96 18.09 -30.82
N LEU A 981 25.76 18.57 -30.48
CA LEU A 981 24.71 18.88 -31.45
C LEU A 981 25.13 20.06 -32.34
N THR A 982 25.50 19.77 -33.58
CA THR A 982 25.56 20.79 -34.64
C THR A 982 24.15 21.04 -35.16
N ILE A 983 23.47 22.06 -34.61
CA ILE A 983 22.13 22.49 -35.05
C ILE A 983 22.16 22.72 -36.57
N GLY A 984 21.46 21.85 -37.29
CA GLY A 984 21.69 21.65 -38.72
C GLY A 984 20.53 21.00 -39.46
N CYS A 985 19.29 21.19 -39.00
CA CYS A 985 18.11 20.88 -39.79
C CYS A 985 17.17 22.09 -39.90
N GLN A 986 16.76 22.36 -41.13
CA GLN A 986 15.89 23.47 -41.49
C GLN A 986 14.43 23.08 -41.25
N LEU A 987 13.78 23.71 -40.28
CA LEU A 987 12.33 23.91 -40.33
C LEU A 987 12.08 25.37 -40.72
N LYS A 988 11.66 25.57 -41.97
CA LYS A 988 11.00 26.80 -42.37
C LYS A 988 9.59 26.83 -41.77
N VAL A 989 9.17 28.05 -41.45
CA VAL A 989 7.85 28.51 -41.01
C VAL A 989 7.72 28.68 -39.48
N ASP A 990 7.89 29.95 -39.11
CA ASP A 990 7.31 30.69 -37.99
C ASP A 990 7.54 30.22 -36.54
N CYS A 991 8.61 30.78 -35.96
CA CYS A 991 8.55 31.24 -34.56
C CYS A 991 7.58 32.46 -34.46
N PRO A 992 7.05 32.76 -33.27
CA PRO A 992 7.84 33.68 -32.45
C PRO A 992 8.00 33.24 -30.98
N VAL A 993 9.24 33.41 -30.49
CA VAL A 993 9.56 33.47 -29.07
C VAL A 993 9.08 34.81 -28.50
N ARG A 994 8.47 34.82 -27.32
CA ARG A 994 8.72 35.86 -26.30
C ARG A 994 8.24 35.47 -24.90
N ASP A 995 9.11 35.80 -23.95
CA ASP A 995 8.98 35.92 -22.48
C ASP A 995 8.32 34.76 -21.69
#